data_AF-A0A7J9KYD4-F1
#
_entry.id   AF-A0A7J9KYD4-F1
#
_cell.length_a   1.000
_cell.length_b   1.000
_cell.length_c   1.000
_cell.angle_alpha   90.00
_cell.angle_beta   90.00
_cell.angle_gamma   90.00
#
_symmetry.space_group_name_H-M   'P 1'
#
loop_
_entity.id
_entity.type
_entity.pdbx_description
1 polymer ?
#
loop_
_entity_poly.entity_id
_entity_poly.type
_entity_poly.pdbx_seq_one_letter_code
_entity_poly.pdbx_strand_id
1 'polypeptide(L)'
;MTLIFREVLRKLVSFILDSSFSSVKQASALFDSEENCLGLDSKNTANVVDMARFALQIVEGSFFCLRALDEESSLVSSISAAVFIIDWEYRMSVAVEDALDDESRKKIKARMDICESAHGYLSNISNLWKSFSGDVRKGIRSILICTIRLAIFREDKLDNKKFAPLCCMMMTDVLEHLCQDQYEEQNLLDHLLSKGDMWPWWITPDLNSMEGLSKSDTEGIYVSAYGNYKFVSLIDKLIYKLGLHKVIACDDLDILPLSTKDSANTKVTSRAWVAAEVLCTWKWPEGSAATTFLPQLVSFAKSRNYSSYGSILDSIFSILFDGALIYGENCSQSLLHAWPTLGEDMEDIQEPFLRALVSFLFTLLKENIWGPEKAMALFQLLVDKLFIGEAVNSNCLRILPSILCVLVPTLCQRSIRSSECTNKDGKPDPLNENQMQDAVKSWIQRILLFPPLVTWQTGQDMEEWFHLVFSCYPLKATGGNEIMKLDRDIDHEERVLLLNLFRKQRNESGRSIAANQLPMVQILLSKLMVICLGYCWREFDEEDWEFLFFHLRCWIESAVLVMEEVAENVNEIVTEHSSSDNADLIHKKLEESVLISDNSLINISKNSVFSFSFLCGLLELQPTEDTDNLNPLRTERWDPIKNQILESILRLFFSTGIAEAIAGSYSFEAASIISASRFYHRSFWESVASSVLRSPPHTRDEAVKSIKLWGLSKGPISSLYAILFSSRPMPSLQLAAFAVLSTEPVSKLAVFGEGIAPCLEVDSNTYQESINLDLSPEENIHLTKELSYIIEKLPYDVLDLDLVAEQRVHLFLAWSLLLSHLSSLPSLSNPRERLVQYIQNSANPLILDCLFQHLLSDLSLVHVLKKKDGELPNVISEAATAAKCSITSGSVLFSVESLWPIDPVKMAAFAGAIYGLMLRLLPAYVWGWFSDLRDRSTSSMIESFTRTWCSPPLVANELSLIKTANFADENFSVSVSKSANEVVATYTKDETGMDLIIRLPASYPLRPVDVDCMRSLGISEVKQRKWLMSMMMFVRNQNGALAEAIRVWKRNFDKEFEGVEECPICYSVIHTVNHSLPRLACKTCKHKFHAACLYKWFSTSHKSSCPLCQSPF
;
A
#
# COMPACT_ATOMS: atom_id res chain seq x y z
N MET A 1 -53.89 -25.96 -42.14
CA MET A 1 -52.98 -25.96 -40.99
C MET A 1 -52.16 -24.68 -40.96
N THR A 2 -51.46 -24.33 -42.05
CA THR A 2 -50.74 -23.05 -42.23
C THR A 2 -51.51 -21.80 -41.81
N LEU A 3 -52.75 -21.60 -42.28
CA LEU A 3 -53.56 -20.41 -41.95
C LEU A 3 -53.81 -20.25 -40.44
N ILE A 4 -53.93 -21.36 -39.70
CA ILE A 4 -54.10 -21.35 -38.24
C ILE A 4 -52.81 -20.88 -37.58
N PHE A 5 -51.66 -21.39 -38.03
CA PHE A 5 -50.36 -21.02 -37.47
C PHE A 5 -49.92 -19.60 -37.83
N ARG A 6 -50.33 -19.04 -38.99
CA ARG A 6 -50.19 -17.61 -39.28
C ARG A 6 -51.02 -16.73 -38.35
N GLU A 7 -52.23 -17.16 -38.01
CA GLU A 7 -53.05 -16.47 -37.01
C GLU A 7 -52.44 -16.55 -35.60
N VAL A 8 -51.87 -17.70 -35.24
CA VAL A 8 -51.12 -17.89 -33.99
C VAL A 8 -49.91 -16.95 -33.94
N LEU A 9 -49.11 -16.88 -35.00
CA LEU A 9 -47.97 -15.96 -35.09
C LEU A 9 -48.40 -14.50 -34.91
N ARG A 10 -49.44 -14.06 -35.63
CA ARG A 10 -49.97 -12.70 -35.52
C ARG A 10 -50.37 -12.34 -34.09
N LYS A 11 -51.03 -13.26 -33.38
CA LYS A 11 -51.44 -13.04 -31.97
C LYS A 11 -50.25 -12.94 -31.03
N LEU A 12 -49.21 -13.76 -31.22
CA LEU A 12 -47.98 -13.69 -30.44
C LEU A 12 -47.18 -12.41 -30.73
N VAL A 13 -47.07 -12.01 -32.01
CA VAL A 13 -46.39 -10.75 -32.40
C VAL A 13 -47.12 -9.52 -31.87
N SER A 14 -48.46 -9.52 -31.89
CA SER A 14 -49.26 -8.45 -31.27
C SER A 14 -49.02 -8.33 -29.77
N PHE A 15 -48.76 -9.44 -29.07
CA PHE A 15 -48.41 -9.42 -27.65
C PHE A 15 -47.01 -8.87 -27.39
N ILE A 16 -46.04 -9.19 -28.26
CA ILE A 16 -44.68 -8.65 -28.24
C ILE A 16 -44.69 -7.13 -28.47
N LEU A 17 -45.50 -6.64 -29.42
CA LEU A 17 -45.66 -5.21 -29.74
C LEU A 17 -46.18 -4.35 -28.57
N ASP A 18 -46.96 -4.93 -27.66
CA ASP A 18 -47.49 -4.24 -26.47
C ASP A 18 -46.57 -4.32 -25.24
N SER A 19 -45.38 -4.92 -25.38
CA SER A 19 -44.41 -5.08 -24.29
C SER A 19 -43.98 -3.73 -23.69
N SER A 20 -43.72 -3.74 -22.38
CA SER A 20 -43.13 -2.60 -21.68
C SER A 20 -41.61 -2.50 -21.88
N PHE A 21 -40.95 -3.57 -22.33
CA PHE A 21 -39.52 -3.59 -22.63
C PHE A 21 -39.29 -3.14 -24.07
N SER A 22 -38.39 -2.19 -24.27
CA SER A 22 -38.12 -1.59 -25.58
C SER A 22 -37.48 -2.60 -26.54
N SER A 23 -36.61 -3.49 -26.02
CA SER A 23 -35.97 -4.55 -26.80
C SER A 23 -36.98 -5.57 -27.34
N VAL A 24 -37.91 -6.02 -26.50
CA VAL A 24 -38.99 -6.96 -26.86
C VAL A 24 -39.91 -6.33 -27.89
N LYS A 25 -40.37 -5.10 -27.61
CA LYS A 25 -41.29 -4.37 -28.48
C LYS A 25 -40.74 -4.22 -29.90
N GLN A 26 -39.44 -4.05 -30.06
CA GLN A 26 -38.82 -3.84 -31.36
C GLN A 26 -38.40 -5.14 -32.06
N ALA A 27 -38.24 -6.23 -31.31
CA ALA A 27 -38.04 -7.56 -31.90
C ALA A 27 -39.22 -7.96 -32.80
N SER A 28 -40.41 -7.36 -32.61
CA SER A 28 -41.56 -7.56 -33.49
C SER A 28 -41.29 -7.16 -34.95
N ALA A 29 -40.36 -6.23 -35.20
CA ALA A 29 -40.00 -5.78 -36.55
C ALA A 29 -39.19 -6.82 -37.33
N LEU A 30 -38.73 -7.89 -36.66
CA LEU A 30 -37.99 -9.00 -37.27
C LEU A 30 -38.91 -10.03 -37.95
N PHE A 31 -40.24 -9.88 -37.80
CA PHE A 31 -41.24 -10.74 -38.43
C PHE A 31 -41.82 -10.06 -39.70
N ASP A 32 -42.09 -10.84 -40.75
CA ASP A 32 -42.43 -10.36 -42.09
C ASP A 32 -43.59 -9.33 -42.14
N SER A 33 -43.45 -8.33 -43.02
CA SER A 33 -44.32 -7.15 -43.11
C SER A 33 -45.75 -7.41 -43.58
N GLU A 34 -46.04 -8.55 -44.23
CA GLU A 34 -47.41 -8.94 -44.61
C GLU A 34 -48.29 -9.22 -43.38
N GLU A 35 -47.71 -9.58 -42.23
CA GLU A 35 -48.46 -9.85 -41.00
C GLU A 35 -48.59 -8.62 -40.07
N ASN A 36 -47.77 -7.58 -40.30
CA ASN A 36 -47.80 -6.31 -39.57
C ASN A 36 -48.86 -5.31 -40.11
N CYS A 37 -49.42 -5.53 -41.31
CA CYS A 37 -50.21 -4.54 -42.06
C CYS A 37 -51.74 -4.63 -41.94
N LEU A 38 -52.30 -5.35 -40.96
CA LEU A 38 -53.74 -5.27 -40.65
C LEU A 38 -53.93 -4.82 -39.21
N GLY A 39 -54.03 -3.50 -39.04
CA GLY A 39 -54.19 -2.83 -37.76
C GLY A 39 -55.37 -3.37 -36.95
N LEU A 40 -55.06 -3.97 -35.80
CA LEU A 40 -56.00 -4.06 -34.70
C LEU A 40 -55.86 -2.78 -33.87
N ASP A 41 -56.79 -1.84 -34.09
CA ASP A 41 -57.10 -0.72 -33.19
C ASP A 41 -57.69 -1.23 -31.85
N SER A 42 -57.08 -2.24 -31.20
CA SER A 42 -57.52 -2.65 -29.86
C SER A 42 -56.87 -1.78 -28.81
N LYS A 43 -57.55 -0.70 -28.44
CA LYS A 43 -57.25 0.16 -27.28
C LYS A 43 -57.33 -0.57 -25.91
N ASN A 44 -57.30 -1.90 -25.88
CA ASN A 44 -57.56 -2.70 -24.68
C ASN A 44 -56.50 -3.81 -24.51
N THR A 45 -55.52 -3.58 -23.64
CA THR A 45 -54.37 -4.48 -23.35
C THR A 45 -54.81 -5.87 -22.84
N ALA A 46 -55.92 -5.94 -22.09
CA ALA A 46 -56.47 -7.19 -21.57
C ALA A 46 -56.85 -8.19 -22.69
N ASN A 47 -57.35 -7.70 -23.83
CA ASN A 47 -57.74 -8.55 -24.96
C ASN A 47 -56.52 -9.17 -25.67
N VAL A 48 -55.40 -8.44 -25.72
CA VAL A 48 -54.14 -8.92 -26.33
C VAL A 48 -53.54 -10.07 -25.52
N VAL A 49 -53.56 -9.96 -24.19
CA VAL A 49 -53.10 -11.00 -23.25
C VAL A 49 -53.92 -12.29 -23.45
N ASP A 50 -55.25 -12.21 -23.43
CA ASP A 50 -56.10 -13.40 -23.58
C ASP A 50 -55.94 -14.08 -24.96
N MET A 51 -55.79 -13.29 -26.03
CA MET A 51 -55.52 -13.80 -27.38
C MET A 51 -54.17 -14.52 -27.47
N ALA A 52 -53.12 -13.98 -26.83
CA ALA A 52 -51.80 -14.58 -26.79
C ALA A 52 -51.76 -15.87 -25.96
N ARG A 53 -52.48 -15.92 -24.83
CA ARG A 53 -52.61 -17.13 -24.01
C ARG A 53 -53.22 -18.27 -24.81
N PHE A 54 -54.30 -17.99 -25.54
CA PHE A 54 -54.93 -18.99 -26.42
C PHE A 54 -53.99 -19.44 -27.55
N ALA A 55 -53.24 -18.52 -28.14
CA ALA A 55 -52.24 -18.84 -29.17
C ALA A 55 -51.12 -19.74 -28.62
N LEU A 56 -50.60 -19.45 -27.41
CA LEU A 56 -49.57 -20.25 -26.75
C LEU A 56 -50.07 -21.67 -26.43
N GLN A 57 -51.30 -21.82 -25.92
CA GLN A 57 -51.90 -23.14 -25.66
C GLN A 57 -52.03 -23.99 -26.94
N ILE A 58 -52.29 -23.36 -28.10
CA ILE A 58 -52.30 -24.06 -29.39
C ILE A 58 -50.89 -24.55 -29.73
N VAL A 59 -49.86 -23.72 -29.53
CA VAL A 59 -48.45 -24.10 -29.75
C VAL A 59 -48.06 -25.26 -28.81
N GLU A 60 -48.40 -25.16 -27.53
CA GLU A 60 -48.16 -26.18 -26.50
C GLU A 60 -48.75 -27.54 -26.87
N GLY A 61 -50.01 -27.56 -27.32
CA GLY A 61 -50.70 -28.78 -27.74
C GLY A 61 -50.30 -29.32 -29.11
N SER A 62 -49.52 -28.57 -29.91
CA SER A 62 -49.30 -28.86 -31.33
C SER A 62 -47.83 -28.94 -31.76
N PHE A 63 -46.89 -29.18 -30.85
CA PHE A 63 -45.45 -29.28 -31.16
C PHE A 63 -45.15 -30.26 -32.30
N PHE A 64 -45.76 -31.45 -32.30
CA PHE A 64 -45.58 -32.44 -33.36
C PHE A 64 -46.17 -31.99 -34.72
N CYS A 65 -47.17 -31.12 -34.72
CA CYS A 65 -47.72 -30.53 -35.94
C CYS A 65 -46.82 -29.43 -36.51
N LEU A 66 -46.10 -28.67 -35.66
CA LEU A 66 -45.08 -27.72 -36.11
C LEU A 66 -43.93 -28.41 -36.85
N ARG A 67 -43.56 -29.64 -36.43
CA ARG A 67 -42.57 -30.46 -37.13
C ARG A 67 -43.05 -30.95 -38.50
N ALA A 68 -44.35 -31.22 -38.66
CA ALA A 68 -44.93 -31.63 -39.94
C ALA A 68 -45.03 -30.48 -40.96
N LEU A 69 -44.81 -29.23 -40.53
CA LEU A 69 -44.83 -28.02 -41.35
C LEU A 69 -43.42 -27.57 -41.80
N ASP A 70 -42.43 -28.48 -41.81
CA ASP A 70 -41.04 -28.21 -42.20
C ASP A 70 -40.89 -27.61 -43.62
N GLU A 71 -41.91 -27.76 -44.50
CA GLU A 71 -41.95 -27.12 -45.82
C GLU A 71 -42.15 -25.58 -45.76
N GLU A 72 -42.72 -25.04 -44.68
CA GLU A 72 -42.86 -23.61 -44.40
C GLU A 72 -41.90 -23.17 -43.27
N SER A 73 -40.60 -23.33 -43.52
CA SER A 73 -39.53 -23.15 -42.52
C SER A 73 -39.50 -21.75 -41.89
N SER A 74 -39.90 -20.69 -42.61
CA SER A 74 -39.97 -19.33 -42.08
C SER A 74 -41.06 -19.15 -41.02
N LEU A 75 -42.25 -19.74 -41.23
CA LEU A 75 -43.38 -19.64 -40.31
C LEU A 75 -43.08 -20.37 -38.99
N VAL A 76 -42.52 -21.58 -39.08
CA VAL A 76 -42.13 -22.37 -37.89
C VAL A 76 -41.01 -21.68 -37.12
N SER A 77 -40.05 -21.08 -37.83
CA SER A 77 -38.97 -20.29 -37.21
C SER A 77 -39.51 -19.07 -36.46
N SER A 78 -40.43 -18.33 -37.09
CA SER A 78 -41.02 -17.13 -36.51
C SER A 78 -41.89 -17.41 -35.29
N ILE A 79 -42.71 -18.47 -35.32
CA ILE A 79 -43.52 -18.87 -34.15
C ILE A 79 -42.61 -19.28 -32.99
N SER A 80 -41.57 -20.05 -33.28
CA SER A 80 -40.61 -20.51 -32.28
C SER A 80 -39.81 -19.36 -31.67
N ALA A 81 -39.34 -18.43 -32.50
CA ALA A 81 -38.64 -17.24 -32.03
C ALA A 81 -39.55 -16.30 -31.23
N ALA A 82 -40.83 -16.17 -31.60
CA ALA A 82 -41.81 -15.37 -30.85
C ALA A 82 -42.04 -15.93 -29.44
N VAL A 83 -42.16 -17.26 -29.29
CA VAL A 83 -42.27 -17.89 -27.95
C VAL A 83 -41.01 -17.65 -27.11
N PHE A 84 -39.83 -17.71 -27.73
CA PHE A 84 -38.56 -17.42 -27.06
C PHE A 84 -38.42 -15.95 -26.65
N ILE A 85 -38.91 -15.01 -27.46
CA ILE A 85 -38.95 -13.57 -27.11
C ILE A 85 -39.92 -13.32 -25.94
N ILE A 86 -41.00 -14.08 -25.84
CA ILE A 86 -41.95 -14.01 -24.71
C ILE A 86 -41.31 -14.58 -23.43
N ASP A 87 -40.55 -15.68 -23.52
CA ASP A 87 -39.72 -16.17 -22.40
C ASP A 87 -38.64 -15.17 -21.99
N TRP A 88 -38.03 -14.49 -22.96
CA TRP A 88 -37.08 -13.42 -22.68
C TRP A 88 -37.72 -12.30 -21.86
N GLU A 89 -38.96 -11.90 -22.19
CA GLU A 89 -39.73 -10.95 -21.39
C GLU A 89 -39.99 -11.47 -19.95
N TYR A 90 -40.24 -12.77 -19.75
CA TYR A 90 -40.37 -13.37 -18.41
C TYR A 90 -39.08 -13.17 -17.60
N ARG A 91 -37.94 -13.59 -18.15
CA ARG A 91 -36.64 -13.54 -17.46
C ARG A 91 -36.23 -12.11 -17.11
N MET A 92 -36.51 -11.16 -18.01
CA MET A 92 -36.30 -9.73 -17.73
C MET A 92 -37.24 -9.21 -16.65
N SER A 93 -38.52 -9.61 -16.66
CA SER A 93 -39.51 -9.21 -15.65
C SER A 93 -39.11 -9.65 -14.24
N VAL A 94 -38.63 -10.90 -14.09
CA VAL A 94 -38.12 -11.44 -12.82
C VAL A 94 -36.89 -10.67 -12.34
N ALA A 95 -35.99 -10.27 -13.24
CA ALA A 95 -34.78 -9.55 -12.87
C ALA A 95 -35.04 -8.10 -12.38
N VAL A 96 -36.17 -7.50 -12.75
CA VAL A 96 -36.45 -6.07 -12.57
C VAL A 96 -37.24 -5.74 -11.29
N GLU A 97 -37.67 -6.74 -10.51
CA GLU A 97 -38.63 -6.57 -9.38
C GLU A 97 -38.26 -5.52 -8.31
N ASP A 98 -36.98 -5.12 -8.18
CA ASP A 98 -36.51 -4.20 -7.13
C ASP A 98 -36.57 -2.69 -7.48
N ALA A 99 -36.72 -2.29 -8.74
CA ALA A 99 -36.31 -0.94 -9.18
C ALA A 99 -37.35 -0.08 -9.94
N LEU A 100 -38.60 -0.53 -10.14
CA LEU A 100 -39.59 0.19 -10.95
C LEU A 100 -40.67 0.94 -10.16
N ASP A 101 -41.19 1.98 -10.81
CA ASP A 101 -42.40 2.72 -10.43
C ASP A 101 -43.66 1.84 -10.43
N ASP A 102 -44.67 2.28 -9.67
CA ASP A 102 -45.86 1.49 -9.32
C ASP A 102 -46.76 1.17 -10.53
N GLU A 103 -46.65 1.95 -11.61
CA GLU A 103 -47.42 1.79 -12.85
C GLU A 103 -46.79 0.75 -13.79
N SER A 104 -45.48 0.84 -14.03
CA SER A 104 -44.73 -0.16 -14.82
C SER A 104 -44.83 -1.56 -14.22
N ARG A 105 -44.78 -1.65 -12.88
CA ARG A 105 -44.91 -2.91 -12.14
C ARG A 105 -46.27 -3.57 -12.35
N LYS A 106 -47.35 -2.78 -12.39
CA LYS A 106 -48.70 -3.29 -12.66
C LYS A 106 -48.83 -3.81 -14.09
N LYS A 107 -48.24 -3.13 -15.08
CA LYS A 107 -48.26 -3.57 -16.48
C LYS A 107 -47.48 -4.88 -16.69
N ILE A 108 -46.30 -5.01 -16.06
CA ILE A 108 -45.49 -6.24 -16.11
C ILE A 108 -46.24 -7.40 -15.44
N LYS A 109 -46.79 -7.20 -14.24
CA LYS A 109 -47.53 -8.24 -13.50
C LYS A 109 -48.73 -8.80 -14.26
N ALA A 110 -49.42 -7.96 -15.04
CA ALA A 110 -50.56 -8.39 -15.85
C ALA A 110 -50.19 -9.33 -17.02
N ARG A 111 -48.91 -9.37 -17.42
CA ARG A 111 -48.38 -10.17 -18.53
C ARG A 111 -47.62 -11.42 -18.05
N MET A 112 -47.19 -11.45 -16.79
CA MET A 112 -46.32 -12.50 -16.26
C MET A 112 -46.89 -13.91 -16.40
N ASP A 113 -48.18 -14.13 -16.18
CA ASP A 113 -48.78 -15.47 -16.25
C ASP A 113 -48.54 -16.17 -17.60
N ILE A 114 -48.58 -15.41 -18.70
CA ILE A 114 -48.32 -15.94 -20.06
C ILE A 114 -46.82 -16.15 -20.27
N CYS A 115 -46.01 -15.19 -19.83
CA CYS A 115 -44.56 -15.27 -19.98
C CYS A 115 -43.99 -16.46 -19.16
N GLU A 116 -44.55 -16.74 -17.97
CA GLU A 116 -44.23 -17.90 -17.15
C GLU A 116 -44.67 -19.21 -17.82
N SER A 117 -45.85 -19.23 -18.45
CA SER A 117 -46.32 -20.38 -19.23
C SER A 117 -45.38 -20.66 -20.41
N ALA A 118 -44.94 -19.62 -21.12
CA ALA A 118 -43.97 -19.73 -22.21
C ALA A 118 -42.60 -20.25 -21.72
N HIS A 119 -42.13 -19.77 -20.57
CA HIS A 119 -40.92 -20.27 -19.92
C HIS A 119 -41.01 -21.77 -19.59
N GLY A 120 -42.14 -22.18 -18.99
CA GLY A 120 -42.43 -23.59 -18.69
C GLY A 120 -42.46 -24.47 -19.94
N TYR A 121 -43.10 -23.99 -21.02
CA TYR A 121 -43.13 -24.69 -22.30
C TYR A 121 -41.74 -24.86 -22.92
N LEU A 122 -40.93 -23.79 -22.99
CA LEU A 122 -39.56 -23.87 -23.54
C LEU A 122 -38.66 -24.79 -22.71
N SER A 123 -38.81 -24.76 -21.38
CA SER A 123 -38.05 -25.64 -20.48
C SER A 123 -38.36 -27.13 -20.72
N ASN A 124 -39.62 -27.45 -21.03
CA ASN A 124 -40.06 -28.82 -21.31
C ASN A 124 -39.62 -29.33 -22.71
N ILE A 125 -39.37 -28.43 -23.66
CA ILE A 125 -39.11 -28.76 -25.07
C ILE A 125 -37.66 -28.47 -25.50
N SER A 126 -36.84 -27.89 -24.62
CA SER A 126 -35.40 -27.61 -24.76
C SER A 126 -34.61 -28.71 -25.51
N ASN A 127 -34.82 -29.98 -25.16
CA ASN A 127 -34.13 -31.11 -25.79
C ASN A 127 -34.64 -31.50 -27.19
N LEU A 128 -35.86 -31.09 -27.55
CA LEU A 128 -36.52 -31.44 -28.81
C LEU A 128 -36.22 -30.43 -29.93
N TRP A 129 -35.64 -29.27 -29.64
CA TRP A 129 -35.27 -28.26 -30.65
C TRP A 129 -34.22 -28.76 -31.65
N LYS A 130 -33.34 -29.67 -31.21
CA LYS A 130 -32.36 -30.35 -32.09
C LYS A 130 -33.02 -31.21 -33.16
N SER A 131 -34.31 -31.53 -33.03
CA SER A 131 -35.06 -32.37 -33.97
C SER A 131 -35.68 -31.63 -35.16
N PHE A 132 -35.64 -30.28 -35.18
CA PHE A 132 -36.06 -29.46 -36.32
C PHE A 132 -35.05 -29.51 -37.46
N SER A 133 -35.54 -29.25 -38.70
CA SER A 133 -34.69 -29.11 -39.88
C SER A 133 -33.64 -28.00 -39.72
N GLY A 134 -32.53 -28.10 -40.47
CA GLY A 134 -31.45 -27.12 -40.44
C GLY A 134 -31.90 -25.70 -40.79
N ASP A 135 -32.84 -25.57 -41.72
CA ASP A 135 -33.39 -24.27 -42.16
C ASP A 135 -34.24 -23.61 -41.07
N VAL A 136 -35.08 -24.38 -40.37
CA VAL A 136 -35.86 -23.88 -39.22
C VAL A 136 -34.93 -23.44 -38.10
N ARG A 137 -33.93 -24.25 -37.74
CA ARG A 137 -32.94 -23.86 -36.71
C ARG A 137 -32.14 -22.62 -37.11
N LYS A 138 -31.81 -22.45 -38.39
CA LYS A 138 -31.13 -21.25 -38.91
C LYS A 138 -32.02 -20.00 -38.81
N GLY A 139 -33.30 -20.11 -39.16
CA GLY A 139 -34.27 -19.03 -39.04
C GLY A 139 -34.45 -18.57 -37.59
N ILE A 140 -34.62 -19.51 -36.65
CA ILE A 140 -34.72 -19.21 -35.22
C ILE A 140 -33.46 -18.49 -34.73
N ARG A 141 -32.28 -19.05 -35.02
CA ARG A 141 -30.98 -18.46 -34.63
C ARG A 141 -30.82 -17.02 -35.11
N SER A 142 -31.20 -16.73 -36.34
CA SER A 142 -31.11 -15.38 -36.91
C SER A 142 -31.99 -14.36 -36.17
N ILE A 143 -33.24 -14.70 -35.89
CA ILE A 143 -34.17 -13.81 -35.19
C ILE A 143 -33.70 -13.56 -33.74
N LEU A 144 -33.22 -14.60 -33.06
CA LEU A 144 -32.75 -14.50 -31.68
C LEU A 144 -31.46 -13.69 -31.54
N ILE A 145 -30.50 -13.85 -32.46
CA ILE A 145 -29.31 -12.97 -32.49
C ILE A 145 -29.74 -11.53 -32.70
N CYS A 146 -30.60 -11.25 -33.68
CA CYS A 146 -31.05 -9.88 -33.94
C CYS A 146 -31.76 -9.29 -32.71
N THR A 147 -32.51 -10.11 -31.97
CA THR A 147 -33.13 -9.71 -30.70
C THR A 147 -32.08 -9.37 -29.63
N ILE A 148 -31.03 -10.19 -29.47
CA ILE A 148 -29.90 -9.90 -28.57
C ILE A 148 -29.22 -8.58 -28.94
N ARG A 149 -28.93 -8.40 -30.24
CA ARG A 149 -28.30 -7.18 -30.77
C ARG A 149 -29.15 -5.95 -30.48
N LEU A 150 -30.47 -6.02 -30.68
CA LEU A 150 -31.40 -4.93 -30.35
C LEU A 150 -31.44 -4.64 -28.85
N ALA A 151 -31.42 -5.68 -28.01
CA ALA A 151 -31.48 -5.54 -26.56
C ALA A 151 -30.29 -4.79 -25.97
N ILE A 152 -29.07 -5.01 -26.49
CA ILE A 152 -27.84 -4.37 -25.99
C ILE A 152 -27.91 -2.84 -26.08
N PHE A 153 -28.53 -2.29 -27.13
CA PHE A 153 -28.52 -0.85 -27.38
C PHE A 153 -29.77 -0.11 -26.95
N ARG A 154 -30.92 -0.79 -26.99
CA ARG A 154 -32.20 -0.12 -26.88
C ARG A 154 -32.92 -0.39 -25.57
N GLU A 155 -32.49 -1.39 -24.81
CA GLU A 155 -33.04 -1.67 -23.49
C GLU A 155 -32.49 -0.69 -22.45
N ASP A 156 -33.38 0.05 -21.82
CA ASP A 156 -33.08 1.11 -20.84
C ASP A 156 -33.53 0.75 -19.42
N LYS A 157 -34.43 -0.23 -19.26
CA LYS A 157 -35.07 -0.56 -17.97
C LYS A 157 -34.27 -1.52 -17.08
N LEU A 158 -33.26 -2.18 -17.64
CA LEU A 158 -32.42 -3.14 -16.91
C LEU A 158 -31.11 -2.50 -16.47
N ASP A 159 -30.79 -2.63 -15.19
CA ASP A 159 -29.47 -2.34 -14.65
C ASP A 159 -28.41 -3.20 -15.35
N ASN A 160 -27.24 -2.61 -15.62
CA ASN A 160 -26.13 -3.22 -16.33
C ASN A 160 -25.68 -4.53 -15.67
N LYS A 161 -25.72 -4.59 -14.33
CA LYS A 161 -25.35 -5.78 -13.53
C LYS A 161 -26.29 -6.98 -13.74
N LYS A 162 -27.55 -6.72 -14.06
CA LYS A 162 -28.56 -7.77 -14.30
C LYS A 162 -28.67 -8.10 -15.79
N PHE A 163 -28.41 -7.13 -16.67
CA PHE A 163 -28.50 -7.28 -18.12
C PHE A 163 -27.50 -8.31 -18.70
N ALA A 164 -26.19 -8.13 -18.45
CA ALA A 164 -25.17 -8.96 -19.10
C ALA A 164 -25.26 -10.46 -18.74
N PRO A 165 -25.53 -10.85 -17.47
CA PRO A 165 -25.77 -12.26 -17.12
C PRO A 165 -26.97 -12.87 -17.86
N LEU A 166 -28.07 -12.12 -17.99
CA LEU A 166 -29.27 -12.58 -18.68
C LEU A 166 -29.00 -12.81 -20.17
N CYS A 167 -28.34 -11.85 -20.85
CA CYS A 167 -28.02 -11.99 -22.27
C CYS A 167 -26.99 -13.12 -22.51
N CYS A 168 -26.02 -13.27 -21.61
CA CYS A 168 -25.06 -14.37 -21.65
C CYS A 168 -25.76 -15.72 -21.49
N MET A 169 -26.72 -15.83 -20.56
CA MET A 169 -27.53 -17.03 -20.36
C MET A 169 -28.37 -17.35 -21.59
N MET A 170 -29.06 -16.37 -22.16
CA MET A 170 -29.84 -16.53 -23.40
C MET A 170 -28.95 -16.97 -24.57
N MET A 171 -27.76 -16.39 -24.73
CA MET A 171 -26.82 -16.80 -25.77
C MET A 171 -26.31 -18.23 -25.55
N THR A 172 -26.07 -18.62 -24.30
CA THR A 172 -25.66 -19.99 -23.95
C THR A 172 -26.79 -20.98 -24.26
N ASP A 173 -28.03 -20.64 -23.93
CA ASP A 173 -29.21 -21.45 -24.23
C ASP A 173 -29.38 -21.64 -25.75
N VAL A 174 -29.20 -20.58 -26.55
CA VAL A 174 -29.26 -20.68 -28.02
C VAL A 174 -28.15 -21.58 -28.55
N LEU A 175 -26.92 -21.45 -28.05
CA LEU A 175 -25.79 -22.30 -28.45
C LEU A 175 -26.05 -23.78 -28.10
N GLU A 176 -26.49 -24.07 -26.88
CA GLU A 176 -26.66 -25.45 -26.39
C GLU A 176 -27.83 -26.19 -27.07
N HIS A 177 -28.93 -25.49 -27.35
CA HIS A 177 -30.18 -26.10 -27.81
C HIS A 177 -30.40 -26.02 -29.33
N LEU A 178 -29.87 -25.00 -30.01
CA LEU A 178 -30.12 -24.78 -31.45
C LEU A 178 -28.94 -25.14 -32.35
N CYS A 179 -27.70 -25.20 -31.84
CA CYS A 179 -26.54 -25.66 -32.60
C CYS A 179 -26.30 -27.17 -32.41
N GLN A 180 -25.94 -27.86 -33.49
CA GLN A 180 -25.62 -29.30 -33.49
C GLN A 180 -24.12 -29.58 -33.53
N ASP A 181 -23.36 -28.70 -34.17
CA ASP A 181 -21.92 -28.81 -34.31
C ASP A 181 -21.21 -27.48 -33.97
N GLN A 182 -19.90 -27.57 -33.86
CA GLN A 182 -19.04 -26.45 -33.51
C GLN A 182 -18.98 -25.38 -34.62
N TYR A 183 -19.26 -25.74 -35.87
CA TYR A 183 -19.34 -24.80 -36.98
C TYR A 183 -20.58 -23.91 -36.85
N GLU A 184 -21.71 -24.50 -36.48
CA GLU A 184 -22.96 -23.81 -36.19
C GLU A 184 -22.83 -22.86 -34.98
N GLU A 185 -22.08 -23.27 -33.94
CA GLU A 185 -21.73 -22.40 -32.80
C GLU A 185 -20.90 -21.19 -33.25
N GLN A 186 -19.85 -21.41 -34.04
CA GLN A 186 -18.98 -20.33 -34.51
C GLN A 186 -19.69 -19.39 -35.49
N ASN A 187 -20.51 -19.93 -36.39
CA ASN A 187 -21.30 -19.13 -37.31
C ASN A 187 -22.34 -18.25 -36.57
N LEU A 188 -22.94 -18.77 -35.49
CA LEU A 188 -23.83 -18.00 -34.63
C LEU A 188 -23.07 -16.87 -33.92
N LEU A 189 -21.87 -17.15 -33.39
CA LEU A 189 -21.00 -16.14 -32.78
C LEU A 189 -20.53 -15.11 -33.81
N ASP A 190 -20.28 -15.48 -35.07
CA ASP A 190 -19.94 -14.56 -36.16
C ASP A 190 -21.11 -13.66 -36.55
N HIS A 191 -22.33 -14.20 -36.55
CA HIS A 191 -23.54 -13.39 -36.79
C HIS A 191 -23.80 -12.42 -35.65
N LEU A 192 -23.62 -12.86 -34.39
CA LEU A 192 -23.65 -11.97 -33.25
C LEU A 192 -22.58 -10.90 -33.42
N LEU A 193 -21.31 -11.29 -33.53
CA LEU A 193 -20.15 -10.40 -33.64
C LEU A 193 -19.90 -9.89 -35.06
N SER A 194 -20.94 -9.76 -35.88
CA SER A 194 -20.81 -9.19 -37.22
C SER A 194 -20.61 -7.68 -37.13
N LYS A 195 -19.64 -7.17 -37.90
CA LYS A 195 -19.43 -5.73 -38.07
C LYS A 195 -20.64 -5.13 -38.80
N GLY A 196 -21.24 -4.08 -38.27
CA GLY A 196 -22.38 -3.39 -38.88
C GLY A 196 -22.64 -2.05 -38.20
N ASP A 197 -23.78 -1.41 -38.50
CA ASP A 197 -24.11 -0.04 -38.05
C ASP A 197 -24.11 0.16 -36.51
N MET A 198 -24.10 -0.92 -35.73
CA MET A 198 -24.25 -0.90 -34.27
C MET A 198 -22.93 -1.07 -33.51
N TRP A 199 -21.95 -1.81 -34.05
CA TRP A 199 -20.59 -1.97 -33.49
C TRP A 199 -19.63 -2.48 -34.58
N PRO A 200 -18.31 -2.27 -34.43
CA PRO A 200 -17.55 -1.69 -33.29
C PRO A 200 -17.78 -0.19 -33.06
N TRP A 201 -17.62 0.28 -31.81
CA TRP A 201 -17.72 1.70 -31.45
C TRP A 201 -16.37 2.41 -31.61
N TRP A 202 -15.28 1.76 -31.19
CA TRP A 202 -13.93 2.31 -31.36
C TRP A 202 -13.34 1.98 -32.74
N ILE A 203 -13.62 0.80 -33.30
CA ILE A 203 -12.90 0.24 -34.47
C ILE A 203 -13.75 0.30 -35.75
N THR A 204 -14.41 1.42 -36.07
CA THR A 204 -15.26 1.52 -37.28
C THR A 204 -14.48 1.35 -38.59
N PRO A 205 -15.04 0.72 -39.65
CA PRO A 205 -14.28 0.40 -40.88
C PRO A 205 -13.95 1.59 -41.80
N ASP A 206 -14.67 2.72 -41.72
CA ASP A 206 -14.44 3.90 -42.57
C ASP A 206 -13.87 5.06 -41.74
N LEU A 207 -12.54 5.02 -41.55
CA LEU A 207 -11.75 6.04 -40.85
C LEU A 207 -11.63 7.40 -41.61
N ASN A 208 -12.39 7.59 -42.70
CA ASN A 208 -12.38 8.82 -43.51
C ASN A 208 -13.71 9.60 -43.51
N SER A 209 -14.80 9.12 -42.89
CA SER A 209 -16.11 9.80 -42.94
C SER A 209 -16.47 10.59 -41.68
N MET A 210 -15.56 10.70 -40.70
CA MET A 210 -15.83 11.31 -39.40
C MET A 210 -15.54 12.83 -39.32
N GLU A 211 -15.19 13.48 -40.44
CA GLU A 211 -15.01 14.95 -40.52
C GLU A 211 -16.34 15.75 -40.50
N GLY A 212 -17.49 15.09 -40.34
CA GLY A 212 -18.80 15.68 -40.66
C GLY A 212 -19.88 15.68 -39.56
N LEU A 213 -19.59 15.50 -38.27
CA LEU A 213 -20.61 15.68 -37.22
C LEU A 213 -20.48 17.02 -36.50
N SER A 214 -21.46 17.90 -36.72
CA SER A 214 -21.60 19.18 -36.04
C SER A 214 -22.12 19.01 -34.60
N LYS A 215 -21.90 20.04 -33.77
CA LYS A 215 -22.24 20.15 -32.33
C LYS A 215 -23.74 19.98 -31.96
N SER A 216 -24.60 19.43 -32.82
CA SER A 216 -26.02 19.18 -32.51
C SER A 216 -26.34 17.77 -31.99
N ASP A 217 -25.40 16.82 -32.04
CA ASP A 217 -25.69 15.39 -31.79
C ASP A 217 -25.35 14.91 -30.36
N THR A 218 -25.47 15.80 -29.36
CA THR A 218 -25.13 15.49 -27.96
C THR A 218 -26.05 14.44 -27.31
N GLU A 219 -27.29 14.27 -27.78
CA GLU A 219 -28.21 13.24 -27.28
C GLU A 219 -27.92 11.83 -27.85
N GLY A 220 -27.35 11.72 -29.07
CA GLY A 220 -26.98 10.44 -29.68
C GLY A 220 -25.71 9.81 -29.09
N ILE A 221 -24.81 10.64 -28.55
CA ILE A 221 -23.54 10.21 -27.95
C ILE A 221 -23.76 9.53 -26.58
N TYR A 222 -24.74 9.98 -25.79
CA TYR A 222 -25.05 9.39 -24.48
C TYR A 222 -25.71 8.01 -24.59
N VAL A 223 -26.61 7.82 -25.57
CA VAL A 223 -27.30 6.54 -25.81
C VAL A 223 -26.32 5.47 -26.32
N SER A 224 -25.31 5.88 -27.07
CA SER A 224 -24.34 4.96 -27.70
C SER A 224 -23.20 4.53 -26.78
N ALA A 225 -22.72 5.40 -25.87
CA ALA A 225 -21.77 5.02 -24.83
C ALA A 225 -22.34 3.97 -23.86
N TYR A 226 -23.64 4.10 -23.51
CA TYR A 226 -24.34 3.15 -22.64
C TYR A 226 -24.47 1.75 -23.27
N GLY A 227 -24.72 1.68 -24.59
CA GLY A 227 -24.73 0.42 -25.34
C GLY A 227 -23.38 -0.29 -25.38
N ASN A 228 -22.27 0.47 -25.45
CA ASN A 228 -20.93 -0.10 -25.47
C ASN A 228 -20.57 -0.82 -24.16
N TYR A 229 -20.90 -0.25 -23.00
CA TYR A 229 -20.68 -0.94 -21.72
C TYR A 229 -21.47 -2.24 -21.59
N LYS A 230 -22.71 -2.27 -22.10
CA LYS A 230 -23.53 -3.49 -22.14
C LYS A 230 -22.93 -4.55 -23.06
N PHE A 231 -22.42 -4.13 -24.22
CA PHE A 231 -21.71 -5.01 -25.15
C PHE A 231 -20.47 -5.62 -24.51
N VAL A 232 -19.56 -4.80 -23.95
CA VAL A 232 -18.32 -5.28 -23.32
C VAL A 232 -18.60 -6.18 -22.12
N SER A 233 -19.58 -5.84 -21.28
CA SER A 233 -19.99 -6.70 -20.16
C SER A 233 -20.50 -8.07 -20.64
N LEU A 234 -21.29 -8.11 -21.73
CA LEU A 234 -21.71 -9.37 -22.34
C LEU A 234 -20.52 -10.19 -22.85
N ILE A 235 -19.56 -9.56 -23.52
CA ILE A 235 -18.34 -10.24 -24.02
C ILE A 235 -17.52 -10.82 -22.86
N ASP A 236 -17.28 -10.06 -21.80
CA ASP A 236 -16.56 -10.51 -20.59
C ASP A 236 -17.22 -11.76 -19.98
N LYS A 237 -18.56 -11.76 -19.84
CA LYS A 237 -19.30 -12.95 -19.37
C LYS A 237 -19.26 -14.13 -20.34
N LEU A 238 -19.34 -13.88 -21.65
CA LEU A 238 -19.22 -14.93 -22.65
C LEU A 238 -17.83 -15.55 -22.65
N ILE A 239 -16.76 -14.76 -22.49
CA ILE A 239 -15.39 -15.28 -22.36
C ILE A 239 -15.26 -16.10 -21.08
N TYR A 240 -15.83 -15.62 -19.96
CA TYR A 240 -15.83 -16.38 -18.72
C TYR A 240 -16.53 -17.75 -18.84
N LYS A 241 -17.67 -17.83 -19.55
CA LYS A 241 -18.43 -19.09 -19.71
C LYS A 241 -17.92 -20.01 -20.83
N LEU A 242 -17.60 -19.45 -22.00
CA LEU A 242 -17.26 -20.23 -23.22
C LEU A 242 -15.76 -20.33 -23.46
N GLY A 243 -14.96 -19.47 -22.83
CA GLY A 243 -13.52 -19.36 -23.02
C GLY A 243 -13.11 -18.45 -24.18
N LEU A 244 -11.95 -17.82 -24.05
CA LEU A 244 -11.40 -16.87 -25.02
C LEU A 244 -11.16 -17.48 -26.41
N HIS A 245 -10.82 -18.77 -26.45
CA HIS A 245 -10.61 -19.53 -27.69
C HIS A 245 -11.86 -19.59 -28.59
N LYS A 246 -13.06 -19.74 -28.01
CA LYS A 246 -14.31 -19.79 -28.79
C LYS A 246 -14.82 -18.41 -29.19
N VAL A 247 -14.65 -17.42 -28.31
CA VAL A 247 -15.23 -16.08 -28.51
C VAL A 247 -14.33 -15.21 -29.39
N ILE A 248 -13.00 -15.31 -29.27
CA ILE A 248 -12.04 -14.43 -29.96
C ILE A 248 -11.16 -15.17 -30.97
N ALA A 249 -10.61 -16.35 -30.61
CA ALA A 249 -9.58 -17.02 -31.42
C ALA A 249 -10.13 -17.88 -32.57
N CYS A 250 -11.33 -18.45 -32.43
CA CYS A 250 -11.99 -19.30 -33.42
C CYS A 250 -11.23 -20.61 -33.76
N ASP A 251 -10.66 -21.29 -32.75
CA ASP A 251 -9.62 -22.33 -32.93
C ASP A 251 -10.03 -23.70 -33.49
N ASP A 252 -11.27 -24.16 -33.35
CA ASP A 252 -11.55 -25.61 -33.48
C ASP A 252 -12.00 -26.06 -34.89
N LEU A 253 -11.74 -25.27 -35.94
CA LEU A 253 -12.22 -25.54 -37.30
C LEU A 253 -11.29 -26.38 -38.19
N ASP A 254 -10.15 -26.85 -37.67
CA ASP A 254 -9.07 -27.44 -38.47
C ASP A 254 -9.22 -28.94 -38.85
N ILE A 255 -10.42 -29.55 -38.78
CA ILE A 255 -10.61 -30.97 -39.17
C ILE A 255 -11.79 -31.19 -40.17
N LEU A 256 -11.56 -30.87 -41.46
CA LEU A 256 -12.02 -31.52 -42.73
C LEU A 256 -13.55 -31.69 -43.06
N PRO A 257 -14.01 -31.91 -44.34
CA PRO A 257 -13.45 -31.66 -45.68
C PRO A 257 -14.17 -30.56 -46.49
N LEU A 258 -13.37 -29.96 -47.37
CA LEU A 258 -13.74 -29.10 -48.49
C LEU A 258 -14.91 -29.66 -49.33
N SER A 259 -16.09 -29.02 -49.27
CA SER A 259 -17.07 -29.16 -50.36
C SER A 259 -16.67 -28.22 -51.48
N THR A 260 -16.34 -28.80 -52.62
CA THR A 260 -15.92 -28.12 -53.84
C THR A 260 -16.95 -27.11 -54.34
N LYS A 261 -16.47 -25.86 -54.50
CA LYS A 261 -16.94 -24.73 -55.33
C LYS A 261 -17.31 -23.49 -54.49
N ASP A 262 -16.29 -22.73 -54.12
CA ASP A 262 -16.10 -21.38 -54.65
C ASP A 262 -14.71 -20.87 -54.24
N SER A 263 -13.98 -20.39 -55.24
CA SER A 263 -12.61 -19.92 -55.15
C SER A 263 -12.57 -18.44 -54.76
N ALA A 264 -11.62 -18.12 -53.87
CA ALA A 264 -11.09 -16.81 -53.47
C ALA A 264 -11.71 -16.16 -52.21
N ASN A 265 -10.85 -15.99 -51.19
CA ASN A 265 -10.98 -15.16 -49.97
C ASN A 265 -11.63 -15.74 -48.69
N THR A 266 -11.37 -16.99 -48.32
CA THR A 266 -11.55 -17.43 -46.92
C THR A 266 -10.32 -17.10 -46.08
N LYS A 267 -10.19 -15.81 -45.72
CA LYS A 267 -9.26 -15.33 -44.68
C LYS A 267 -9.81 -15.84 -43.34
N VAL A 268 -9.06 -16.66 -42.61
CA VAL A 268 -9.40 -17.08 -41.24
C VAL A 268 -9.57 -15.81 -40.40
N THR A 269 -10.81 -15.41 -40.10
CA THR A 269 -11.13 -14.14 -39.45
C THR A 269 -11.02 -14.28 -37.94
N SER A 270 -9.83 -14.06 -37.39
CA SER A 270 -9.66 -13.83 -35.97
C SER A 270 -10.51 -12.62 -35.54
N ARG A 271 -11.26 -12.72 -34.43
CA ARG A 271 -12.08 -11.61 -33.91
C ARG A 271 -11.24 -10.64 -33.06
N ALA A 272 -10.02 -10.34 -33.52
CA ALA A 272 -9.05 -9.49 -32.83
C ALA A 272 -9.60 -8.07 -32.54
N TRP A 273 -10.50 -7.57 -33.39
CA TRP A 273 -11.17 -6.30 -33.15
C TRP A 273 -12.04 -6.31 -31.88
N VAL A 274 -12.65 -7.44 -31.50
CA VAL A 274 -13.43 -7.55 -30.26
C VAL A 274 -12.52 -7.37 -29.04
N ALA A 275 -11.33 -7.97 -29.08
CA ALA A 275 -10.33 -7.80 -28.03
C ALA A 275 -9.87 -6.34 -27.92
N ALA A 276 -9.60 -5.68 -29.05
CA ALA A 276 -9.24 -4.27 -29.07
C ALA A 276 -10.38 -3.38 -28.53
N GLU A 277 -11.64 -3.67 -28.86
CA GLU A 277 -12.81 -2.94 -28.36
C GLU A 277 -12.94 -3.02 -26.83
N VAL A 278 -12.76 -4.22 -26.26
CA VAL A 278 -12.78 -4.44 -24.81
C VAL A 278 -11.63 -3.69 -24.12
N LEU A 279 -10.43 -3.74 -24.71
CA LEU A 279 -9.25 -3.05 -24.17
C LEU A 279 -9.40 -1.52 -24.21
N CYS A 280 -9.96 -0.94 -25.28
CA CYS A 280 -10.18 0.51 -25.37
C CYS A 280 -11.26 1.00 -24.38
N THR A 281 -12.34 0.22 -24.18
CA THR A 281 -13.39 0.55 -23.20
C THR A 281 -12.88 0.56 -21.76
N TRP A 282 -11.90 -0.29 -21.43
CA TRP A 282 -11.11 -0.31 -20.19
C TRP A 282 -11.87 -0.59 -18.88
N LYS A 283 -12.92 0.16 -18.55
CA LYS A 283 -13.76 -0.01 -17.35
C LYS A 283 -15.23 -0.15 -17.74
N TRP A 284 -15.91 -1.08 -17.10
CA TRP A 284 -17.36 -1.27 -17.18
C TRP A 284 -17.91 -1.61 -15.79
N PRO A 285 -19.24 -1.54 -15.55
CA PRO A 285 -19.82 -1.63 -14.21
C PRO A 285 -19.50 -2.91 -13.41
N GLU A 286 -19.07 -3.98 -14.09
CA GLU A 286 -18.80 -5.29 -13.49
C GLU A 286 -17.31 -5.67 -13.44
N GLY A 287 -16.42 -4.87 -14.04
CA GLY A 287 -15.01 -5.24 -14.15
C GLY A 287 -14.19 -4.25 -14.98
N SER A 288 -12.93 -4.60 -15.19
CA SER A 288 -12.03 -3.82 -16.04
C SER A 288 -11.14 -4.73 -16.89
N ALA A 289 -10.65 -4.19 -17.99
CA ALA A 289 -9.71 -4.86 -18.88
C ALA A 289 -8.46 -5.36 -18.12
N ALA A 290 -7.98 -4.59 -17.14
CA ALA A 290 -6.84 -4.96 -16.31
C ALA A 290 -7.12 -6.12 -15.35
N THR A 291 -8.33 -6.21 -14.81
CA THR A 291 -8.66 -7.19 -13.74
C THR A 291 -9.27 -8.48 -14.28
N THR A 292 -10.03 -8.44 -15.38
CA THR A 292 -10.72 -9.62 -15.93
C THR A 292 -10.12 -10.08 -17.26
N PHE A 293 -10.05 -9.19 -18.25
CA PHE A 293 -9.72 -9.56 -19.63
C PHE A 293 -8.24 -9.90 -19.85
N LEU A 294 -7.31 -9.05 -19.41
CA LEU A 294 -5.86 -9.27 -19.57
C LEU A 294 -5.38 -10.57 -18.89
N PRO A 295 -5.79 -10.91 -17.65
CA PRO A 295 -5.46 -12.19 -17.03
C PRO A 295 -5.98 -13.40 -17.82
N GLN A 296 -7.20 -13.32 -18.38
CA GLN A 296 -7.76 -14.38 -19.23
C GLN A 296 -7.00 -14.53 -20.55
N LEU A 297 -6.57 -13.41 -21.15
CA LEU A 297 -5.72 -13.41 -22.34
C LEU A 297 -4.35 -14.03 -22.07
N VAL A 298 -3.72 -13.72 -20.93
CA VAL A 298 -2.45 -14.32 -20.50
C VAL A 298 -2.61 -15.82 -20.25
N SER A 299 -3.69 -16.22 -19.55
CA SER A 299 -4.00 -17.63 -19.31
C SER A 299 -4.16 -18.39 -20.63
N PHE A 300 -4.90 -17.81 -21.58
CA PHE A 300 -5.04 -18.35 -22.93
C PHE A 300 -3.69 -18.50 -23.63
N ALA A 301 -2.87 -17.44 -23.67
CA ALA A 301 -1.57 -17.44 -24.32
C ALA A 301 -0.55 -18.42 -23.71
N LYS A 302 -0.63 -18.70 -22.39
CA LYS A 302 0.23 -19.67 -21.70
C LYS A 302 -0.22 -21.13 -21.85
N SER A 303 -1.51 -21.37 -22.08
CA SER A 303 -2.10 -22.71 -22.04
C SER A 303 -1.73 -23.62 -23.22
N ARG A 304 -1.23 -23.08 -24.34
CA ARG A 304 -0.89 -23.85 -25.57
C ARG A 304 0.33 -23.25 -26.30
N ASN A 305 1.05 -24.09 -27.04
CA ASN A 305 2.28 -23.70 -27.75
C ASN A 305 2.05 -22.49 -28.69
N TYR A 306 2.86 -21.44 -28.50
CA TYR A 306 2.81 -20.12 -29.14
C TYR A 306 2.79 -20.10 -30.70
N SER A 307 3.20 -21.19 -31.36
CA SER A 307 3.47 -21.21 -32.81
C SER A 307 2.24 -21.08 -33.72
N SER A 308 1.02 -21.35 -33.26
CA SER A 308 -0.22 -21.17 -34.05
C SER A 308 -0.94 -19.82 -33.79
N TYR A 309 -0.57 -19.10 -32.74
CA TYR A 309 -1.35 -17.98 -32.17
C TYR A 309 -0.74 -16.59 -32.35
N GLY A 310 0.50 -16.51 -32.85
CA GLY A 310 1.15 -15.24 -33.16
C GLY A 310 0.27 -14.31 -34.00
N SER A 311 -0.55 -14.87 -34.90
CA SER A 311 -1.46 -14.11 -35.76
C SER A 311 -2.53 -13.30 -35.01
N ILE A 312 -3.08 -13.79 -33.90
CA ILE A 312 -4.16 -13.10 -33.16
C ILE A 312 -3.57 -11.97 -32.32
N LEU A 313 -2.52 -12.24 -31.54
CA LEU A 313 -1.87 -11.22 -30.73
C LEU A 313 -1.26 -10.13 -31.62
N ASP A 314 -0.70 -10.50 -32.77
CA ASP A 314 -0.21 -9.55 -33.77
C ASP A 314 -1.34 -8.74 -34.39
N SER A 315 -2.50 -9.36 -34.67
CA SER A 315 -3.68 -8.65 -35.20
C SER A 315 -4.26 -7.66 -34.18
N ILE A 316 -4.31 -8.02 -32.89
CA ILE A 316 -4.75 -7.11 -31.82
C ILE A 316 -3.78 -5.92 -31.74
N PHE A 317 -2.48 -6.20 -31.74
CA PHE A 317 -1.45 -5.16 -31.74
C PHE A 317 -1.59 -4.22 -32.94
N SER A 318 -1.74 -4.74 -34.17
CA SER A 318 -1.91 -3.90 -35.35
C SER A 318 -3.14 -3.00 -35.26
N ILE A 319 -4.28 -3.52 -34.79
CA ILE A 319 -5.51 -2.71 -34.62
C ILE A 319 -5.30 -1.59 -33.59
N LEU A 320 -4.71 -1.91 -32.43
CA LEU A 320 -4.46 -0.92 -31.39
C LEU A 320 -3.42 0.12 -31.81
N PHE A 321 -2.38 -0.32 -32.51
CA PHE A 321 -1.31 0.54 -33.01
C PHE A 321 -1.81 1.49 -34.12
N ASP A 322 -2.55 0.97 -35.09
CA ASP A 322 -3.15 1.79 -36.15
C ASP A 322 -4.17 2.79 -35.57
N GLY A 323 -4.96 2.37 -34.57
CA GLY A 323 -5.86 3.27 -33.84
C GLY A 323 -5.12 4.40 -33.12
N ALA A 324 -4.04 4.06 -32.38
CA ALA A 324 -3.22 5.05 -31.69
C ALA A 324 -2.53 6.05 -32.66
N LEU A 325 -2.13 5.59 -33.85
CA LEU A 325 -1.56 6.47 -34.89
C LEU A 325 -2.57 7.47 -35.48
N ILE A 326 -3.85 7.11 -35.54
CA ILE A 326 -4.90 7.97 -36.10
C ILE A 326 -5.41 8.96 -35.05
N TYR A 327 -5.66 8.49 -33.83
CA TYR A 327 -6.24 9.32 -32.75
C TYR A 327 -5.20 10.03 -31.87
N GLY A 328 -3.91 9.86 -32.16
CA GLY A 328 -2.80 10.45 -31.42
C GLY A 328 -2.74 12.00 -31.40
N GLU A 329 -3.59 12.69 -32.18
CA GLU A 329 -3.71 14.16 -32.13
C GLU A 329 -4.26 14.67 -30.79
N ASN A 330 -5.14 13.90 -30.13
CA ASN A 330 -5.81 14.29 -28.88
C ASN A 330 -5.06 13.83 -27.62
N CYS A 331 -3.84 13.30 -27.76
CA CYS A 331 -3.06 12.88 -26.61
C CYS A 331 -2.54 14.13 -25.88
N SER A 332 -3.35 14.71 -24.99
CA SER A 332 -2.83 15.60 -23.95
C SER A 332 -1.80 14.75 -23.20
N GLN A 333 -0.54 15.12 -23.31
CA GLN A 333 0.54 14.45 -22.59
C GLN A 333 0.34 14.76 -21.11
N SER A 334 -0.55 14.05 -20.44
CA SER A 334 -0.61 13.98 -19.00
C SER A 334 0.69 13.33 -18.55
N LEU A 335 1.72 14.17 -18.45
CA LEU A 335 2.84 14.05 -17.54
C LEU A 335 3.22 12.60 -17.26
N LEU A 336 3.73 11.91 -18.28
CA LEU A 336 4.41 10.63 -18.08
C LEU A 336 5.45 10.85 -16.98
N HIS A 337 5.17 10.32 -15.79
CA HIS A 337 6.15 10.20 -14.73
C HIS A 337 7.40 9.57 -15.34
N ALA A 338 8.58 10.14 -15.03
CA ALA A 338 9.82 9.84 -15.75
C ALA A 338 10.08 8.33 -15.86
N TRP A 339 9.66 7.53 -14.87
CA TRP A 339 9.54 6.09 -14.95
C TRP A 339 8.29 5.64 -14.18
N PRO A 340 7.23 5.17 -14.86
CA PRO A 340 6.06 4.67 -14.15
C PRO A 340 6.43 3.41 -13.36
N THR A 341 5.94 3.32 -12.12
CA THR A 341 5.89 2.06 -11.38
C THR A 341 4.83 1.21 -12.06
N LEU A 342 5.29 0.46 -13.08
CA LEU A 342 4.52 -0.21 -14.10
C LEU A 342 3.41 -1.09 -13.47
N GLY A 343 2.21 -0.52 -13.35
CA GLY A 343 1.07 -1.10 -12.63
C GLY A 343 0.03 -0.05 -12.19
N GLU A 344 0.44 1.02 -11.51
CA GLU A 344 -0.49 2.03 -10.96
C GLU A 344 -0.78 3.20 -11.93
N ASP A 345 0.17 3.59 -12.78
CA ASP A 345 0.09 4.81 -13.62
C ASP A 345 -0.60 4.61 -14.99
N MET A 346 -1.07 3.40 -15.31
CA MET A 346 -1.63 3.09 -16.64
C MET A 346 -3.04 3.66 -16.86
N GLU A 347 -3.73 4.02 -15.77
CA GLU A 347 -5.05 4.67 -15.84
C GLU A 347 -4.97 6.16 -16.21
N ASP A 348 -3.80 6.78 -16.04
CA ASP A 348 -3.59 8.21 -16.30
C ASP A 348 -3.56 8.53 -17.80
N ILE A 349 -3.31 7.52 -18.65
CA ILE A 349 -3.34 7.66 -20.11
C ILE A 349 -4.79 7.87 -20.55
N GLN A 350 -5.11 9.10 -20.96
CA GLN A 350 -6.45 9.51 -21.40
C GLN A 350 -6.86 8.91 -22.75
N GLU A 351 -5.91 8.70 -23.66
CA GLU A 351 -6.18 8.19 -25.01
C GLU A 351 -6.44 6.66 -24.97
N PRO A 352 -7.65 6.19 -25.34
CA PRO A 352 -8.04 4.79 -25.16
C PRO A 352 -7.18 3.77 -25.90
N PHE A 353 -6.77 4.05 -27.13
CA PHE A 353 -5.98 3.10 -27.95
C PHE A 353 -4.55 2.97 -27.42
N LEU A 354 -3.91 4.06 -27.03
CA LEU A 354 -2.58 4.10 -26.44
C LEU A 354 -2.57 3.41 -25.08
N ARG A 355 -3.56 3.69 -24.22
CA ARG A 355 -3.70 2.99 -22.93
C ARG A 355 -3.81 1.48 -23.14
N ALA A 356 -4.70 1.07 -24.04
CA ALA A 356 -4.89 -0.33 -24.40
C ALA A 356 -3.60 -0.97 -24.93
N LEU A 357 -2.91 -0.30 -25.86
CA LEU A 357 -1.68 -0.75 -26.49
C LEU A 357 -0.54 -0.93 -25.48
N VAL A 358 -0.25 0.08 -24.67
CA VAL A 358 0.84 0.05 -23.69
C VAL A 358 0.56 -1.03 -22.62
N SER A 359 -0.69 -1.17 -22.20
CA SER A 359 -1.11 -2.20 -21.22
C SER A 359 -0.99 -3.61 -21.78
N PHE A 360 -1.39 -3.79 -23.04
CA PHE A 360 -1.26 -5.04 -23.76
C PHE A 360 0.21 -5.44 -23.91
N LEU A 361 1.06 -4.52 -24.39
CA LEU A 361 2.51 -4.73 -24.53
C LEU A 361 3.15 -5.08 -23.18
N PHE A 362 2.87 -4.30 -22.15
CA PHE A 362 3.44 -4.50 -20.82
C PHE A 362 3.10 -5.88 -20.26
N THR A 363 1.83 -6.27 -20.37
CA THR A 363 1.35 -7.57 -19.88
C THR A 363 2.05 -8.73 -20.62
N LEU A 364 2.13 -8.67 -21.95
CA LEU A 364 2.74 -9.75 -22.74
C LEU A 364 4.26 -9.88 -22.52
N LEU A 365 4.97 -8.76 -22.34
CA LEU A 365 6.41 -8.74 -22.11
C LEU A 365 6.74 -9.16 -20.67
N LYS A 366 6.00 -8.66 -19.68
CA LYS A 366 6.17 -9.02 -18.26
C LYS A 366 5.96 -10.52 -18.02
N GLU A 367 4.96 -11.10 -18.67
CA GLU A 367 4.64 -12.53 -18.56
C GLU A 367 5.51 -13.42 -19.46
N ASN A 368 6.52 -12.85 -20.14
CA ASN A 368 7.42 -13.52 -21.09
C ASN A 368 6.69 -14.27 -22.23
N ILE A 369 5.50 -13.80 -22.63
CA ILE A 369 4.77 -14.32 -23.80
C ILE A 369 5.44 -13.80 -25.08
N TRP A 370 5.74 -12.50 -25.12
CA TRP A 370 6.56 -11.90 -26.16
C TRP A 370 8.01 -11.84 -25.68
N GLY A 371 8.89 -12.55 -26.38
CA GLY A 371 10.32 -12.55 -26.11
C GLY A 371 11.04 -11.30 -26.64
N PRO A 372 12.34 -11.15 -26.33
CA PRO A 372 13.15 -9.99 -26.74
C PRO A 372 13.28 -9.86 -28.27
N GLU A 373 13.20 -10.97 -29.01
CA GLU A 373 13.23 -10.96 -30.49
C GLU A 373 11.99 -10.30 -31.08
N LYS A 374 10.80 -10.56 -30.50
CA LYS A 374 9.56 -9.90 -30.90
C LYS A 374 9.60 -8.42 -30.50
N ALA A 375 10.09 -8.09 -29.31
CA ALA A 375 10.27 -6.70 -28.88
C ALA A 375 11.19 -5.91 -29.83
N MET A 376 12.26 -6.52 -30.34
CA MET A 376 13.17 -5.88 -31.31
C MET A 376 12.50 -5.69 -32.68
N ALA A 377 11.74 -6.68 -33.17
CA ALA A 377 10.97 -6.54 -34.40
C ALA A 377 9.92 -5.40 -34.31
N LEU A 378 9.29 -5.25 -33.15
CA LEU A 378 8.37 -4.14 -32.88
C LEU A 378 9.10 -2.80 -32.80
N PHE A 379 10.29 -2.76 -32.18
CA PHE A 379 11.13 -1.56 -32.15
C PHE A 379 11.50 -1.11 -33.58
N GLN A 380 11.95 -2.02 -34.45
CA GLN A 380 12.25 -1.71 -35.84
C GLN A 380 11.02 -1.18 -36.59
N LEU A 381 9.86 -1.83 -36.42
CA LEU A 381 8.60 -1.37 -37.01
C LEU A 381 8.26 0.07 -36.59
N LEU A 382 8.49 0.43 -35.33
CA LEU A 382 8.25 1.77 -34.81
C LEU A 382 9.23 2.80 -35.40
N VAL A 383 10.52 2.43 -35.50
CA VAL A 383 11.54 3.29 -36.13
C VAL A 383 11.20 3.54 -37.61
N ASP A 384 10.78 2.50 -38.34
CA ASP A 384 10.38 2.61 -39.75
C ASP A 384 9.13 3.47 -39.92
N LYS A 385 8.17 3.41 -38.98
CA LYS A 385 6.94 4.20 -39.01
C LYS A 385 7.12 5.64 -38.54
N LEU A 386 8.20 5.94 -37.81
CA LEU A 386 8.56 7.29 -37.39
C LEU A 386 8.95 8.16 -38.60
N PHE A 387 9.53 7.55 -39.64
CA PHE A 387 9.96 8.23 -40.85
C PHE A 387 9.13 7.79 -42.07
N ILE A 388 8.31 8.70 -42.60
CA ILE A 388 7.63 8.49 -43.88
C ILE A 388 8.46 9.21 -44.96
N GLY A 389 9.43 8.49 -45.54
CA GLY A 389 10.44 9.11 -46.41
C GLY A 389 11.41 9.98 -45.61
N GLU A 390 11.53 11.26 -45.96
CA GLU A 390 12.34 12.24 -45.20
C GLU A 390 11.54 12.98 -44.11
N ALA A 391 10.21 12.81 -44.09
CA ALA A 391 9.31 13.50 -43.15
C ALA A 391 9.09 12.69 -41.86
N VAL A 392 8.99 13.39 -40.72
CA VAL A 392 8.68 12.78 -39.42
C VAL A 392 7.18 12.65 -39.27
N ASN A 393 6.72 11.46 -38.93
CA ASN A 393 5.32 11.24 -38.56
C ASN A 393 5.08 11.78 -37.13
N SER A 394 4.41 12.94 -37.02
CA SER A 394 4.10 13.60 -35.74
C SER A 394 3.25 12.73 -34.81
N ASN A 395 2.30 11.98 -35.37
CA ASN A 395 1.43 11.10 -34.57
C ASN A 395 2.24 9.91 -34.01
N CYS A 396 3.13 9.33 -34.83
CA CYS A 396 4.04 8.29 -34.37
C CYS A 396 4.99 8.83 -33.27
N LEU A 397 5.53 10.04 -33.45
CA LEU A 397 6.43 10.67 -32.47
C LEU A 397 5.75 10.90 -31.11
N ARG A 398 4.45 11.18 -31.09
CA ARG A 398 3.66 11.39 -29.86
C ARG A 398 3.38 10.10 -29.08
N ILE A 399 3.14 8.98 -29.77
CA ILE A 399 2.82 7.69 -29.11
C ILE A 399 4.07 6.90 -28.71
N LEU A 400 5.19 7.13 -29.41
CA LEU A 400 6.41 6.33 -29.28
C LEU A 400 7.03 6.34 -27.87
N PRO A 401 7.10 7.48 -27.14
CA PRO A 401 7.64 7.50 -25.78
C PRO A 401 6.97 6.49 -24.84
N SER A 402 5.64 6.42 -24.86
CA SER A 402 4.86 5.51 -24.00
C SER A 402 5.09 4.04 -24.35
N ILE A 403 5.30 3.73 -25.62
CA ILE A 403 5.59 2.36 -26.10
C ILE A 403 7.02 1.94 -25.74
N LEU A 404 8.00 2.85 -25.92
CA LEU A 404 9.41 2.57 -25.62
C LEU A 404 9.68 2.36 -24.12
N CYS A 405 8.96 3.06 -23.24
CA CYS A 405 9.03 2.84 -21.79
C CYS A 405 8.80 1.37 -21.39
N VAL A 406 8.04 0.61 -22.21
CA VAL A 406 7.78 -0.82 -21.98
C VAL A 406 8.76 -1.72 -22.75
N LEU A 407 9.09 -1.36 -23.99
CA LEU A 407 9.95 -2.18 -24.85
C LEU A 407 11.41 -2.18 -24.37
N VAL A 408 11.96 -1.01 -24.03
CA VAL A 408 13.40 -0.84 -23.75
C VAL A 408 13.85 -1.68 -22.54
N PRO A 409 13.16 -1.71 -21.38
CA PRO A 409 13.54 -2.59 -20.27
C PRO A 409 13.62 -4.08 -20.66
N THR A 410 12.73 -4.54 -21.52
CA THR A 410 12.71 -5.95 -21.97
C THR A 410 13.87 -6.26 -22.91
N LEU A 411 14.23 -5.31 -23.77
CA LEU A 411 15.39 -5.42 -24.65
C LEU A 411 16.69 -5.46 -23.84
N CYS A 412 16.79 -4.70 -22.75
CA CYS A 412 18.00 -4.61 -21.95
C CYS A 412 18.17 -5.74 -20.91
N GLN A 413 17.10 -6.45 -20.48
CA GLN A 413 17.22 -7.61 -19.58
C GLN A 413 18.07 -8.78 -20.12
N ARG A 414 18.33 -8.82 -21.44
CA ARG A 414 19.17 -9.84 -22.11
C ARG A 414 20.67 -9.64 -21.81
N SER A 415 21.13 -8.41 -21.53
CA SER A 415 22.54 -8.11 -21.26
C SER A 415 22.97 -8.54 -19.85
N ILE A 416 22.07 -8.46 -18.86
CA ILE A 416 22.41 -8.75 -17.45
C ILE A 416 22.47 -10.26 -17.18
N ARG A 417 21.60 -11.07 -17.79
CA ARG A 417 21.59 -12.55 -17.59
C ARG A 417 22.76 -13.29 -18.26
N SER A 418 23.39 -12.70 -19.28
CA SER A 418 24.54 -13.32 -19.95
C SER A 418 25.86 -13.15 -19.17
N SER A 419 25.89 -12.24 -18.19
CA SER A 419 27.03 -11.99 -17.29
C SER A 419 27.21 -13.09 -16.22
N GLU A 420 26.14 -13.75 -15.78
CA GLU A 420 26.18 -14.69 -14.64
C GLU A 420 26.17 -16.19 -15.02
N CYS A 421 26.00 -16.55 -16.30
CA CYS A 421 26.01 -17.96 -16.74
C CYS A 421 27.18 -18.27 -17.68
N THR A 422 28.33 -18.62 -17.10
CA THR A 422 29.33 -19.42 -17.81
C THR A 422 28.85 -20.87 -17.84
N ASN A 423 28.26 -21.30 -18.97
CA ASN A 423 28.58 -22.55 -19.69
C ASN A 423 27.43 -23.01 -20.61
N LYS A 424 27.83 -23.27 -21.87
CA LYS A 424 27.15 -23.98 -22.97
C LYS A 424 26.24 -23.17 -23.91
N ASP A 425 26.87 -22.81 -25.03
CA ASP A 425 26.35 -22.77 -26.40
C ASP A 425 25.03 -22.05 -26.68
N GLY A 426 25.15 -20.72 -26.70
CA GLY A 426 24.28 -19.81 -27.44
C GLY A 426 24.91 -18.42 -27.41
N LYS A 427 25.72 -18.08 -28.43
CA LYS A 427 26.26 -16.71 -28.54
C LYS A 427 25.09 -15.72 -28.59
N PRO A 428 25.10 -14.63 -27.79
CA PRO A 428 24.17 -13.52 -28.02
C PRO A 428 24.45 -12.95 -29.41
N ASP A 429 23.41 -12.75 -30.23
CA ASP A 429 23.56 -12.17 -31.57
C ASP A 429 23.86 -10.66 -31.44
N PRO A 430 25.09 -10.19 -31.70
CA PRO A 430 25.53 -8.83 -31.41
C PRO A 430 24.95 -7.76 -32.36
N LEU A 431 24.16 -8.20 -33.35
CA LEU A 431 23.58 -7.32 -34.38
C LEU A 431 22.36 -6.53 -33.89
N ASN A 432 21.60 -7.04 -32.92
CA ASN A 432 20.33 -6.43 -32.50
C ASN A 432 20.50 -5.32 -31.44
N GLU A 433 21.48 -5.43 -30.53
CA GLU A 433 21.74 -4.39 -29.51
C GLU A 433 22.32 -3.11 -30.13
N ASN A 434 23.19 -3.24 -31.13
CA ASN A 434 23.80 -2.10 -31.83
C ASN A 434 22.75 -1.23 -32.55
N GLN A 435 21.69 -1.84 -33.11
CA GLN A 435 20.68 -1.10 -33.88
C GLN A 435 19.85 -0.15 -33.00
N MET A 436 19.48 -0.56 -31.78
CA MET A 436 18.77 0.31 -30.84
C MET A 436 19.68 1.45 -30.39
N GLN A 437 20.94 1.15 -30.06
CA GLN A 437 21.92 2.16 -29.64
C GLN A 437 22.18 3.19 -30.75
N ASP A 438 22.34 2.75 -31.99
CA ASP A 438 22.55 3.64 -33.15
C ASP A 438 21.35 4.56 -33.40
N ALA A 439 20.12 4.03 -33.28
CA ALA A 439 18.90 4.83 -33.40
C ALA A 439 18.83 5.90 -32.29
N VAL A 440 19.10 5.53 -31.03
CA VAL A 440 19.09 6.46 -29.90
C VAL A 440 20.17 7.53 -30.05
N LYS A 441 21.40 7.17 -30.44
CA LYS A 441 22.48 8.13 -30.74
C LYS A 441 22.05 9.14 -31.81
N SER A 442 21.40 8.68 -32.89
CA SER A 442 20.86 9.54 -33.95
C SER A 442 19.82 10.52 -33.41
N TRP A 443 18.92 10.07 -32.53
CA TRP A 443 17.92 10.93 -31.90
C TRP A 443 18.54 11.96 -30.97
N ILE A 444 19.57 11.62 -30.18
CA ILE A 444 20.29 12.59 -29.33
C ILE A 444 21.00 13.64 -30.19
N GLN A 445 21.66 13.22 -31.26
CA GLN A 445 22.31 14.16 -32.20
C GLN A 445 21.30 15.13 -32.82
N ARG A 446 20.08 14.67 -33.11
CA ARG A 446 19.00 15.52 -33.59
C ARG A 446 18.57 16.55 -32.54
N ILE A 447 18.39 16.14 -31.28
CA ILE A 447 18.06 17.06 -30.17
C ILE A 447 19.17 18.08 -29.95
N LEU A 448 20.44 17.68 -30.10
CA LEU A 448 21.59 18.59 -29.98
C LEU A 448 21.58 19.71 -31.03
N LEU A 449 20.80 19.61 -32.11
CA LEU A 449 20.60 20.70 -33.08
C LEU A 449 19.58 21.75 -32.61
N PHE A 450 18.66 21.41 -31.70
CA PHE A 450 17.63 22.31 -31.19
C PHE A 450 18.19 23.38 -30.24
N PRO A 451 17.56 24.57 -30.13
CA PRO A 451 17.98 25.58 -29.16
C PRO A 451 17.91 25.05 -27.72
N PRO A 452 18.73 25.57 -26.77
CA PRO A 452 18.65 25.20 -25.36
C PRO A 452 17.23 25.38 -24.80
N LEU A 453 16.81 24.49 -23.91
CA LEU A 453 15.45 24.45 -23.36
C LEU A 453 15.05 25.78 -22.70
N VAL A 454 16.01 26.49 -22.09
CA VAL A 454 15.78 27.77 -21.42
C VAL A 454 15.32 28.87 -22.38
N THR A 455 15.62 28.75 -23.67
CA THR A 455 15.26 29.74 -24.72
C THR A 455 13.93 29.44 -25.43
N TRP A 456 13.25 28.35 -25.06
CA TRP A 456 12.02 27.91 -25.73
C TRP A 456 10.84 28.86 -25.53
N GLN A 457 10.02 29.01 -26.56
CA GLN A 457 8.77 29.78 -26.51
C GLN A 457 7.58 28.83 -26.70
N THR A 458 6.40 29.21 -26.23
CA THR A 458 5.17 28.41 -26.36
C THR A 458 4.83 28.11 -27.82
N GLY A 459 4.60 26.84 -28.17
CA GLY A 459 4.20 26.40 -29.51
C GLY A 459 5.31 25.88 -30.43
N GLN A 460 6.49 25.53 -29.90
CA GLN A 460 7.52 24.81 -30.64
C GLN A 460 7.33 23.29 -30.55
N ASP A 461 7.03 22.61 -31.67
CA ASP A 461 6.85 21.14 -31.78
C ASP A 461 8.21 20.38 -31.67
N MET A 462 8.93 20.58 -30.58
CA MET A 462 10.22 19.93 -30.29
C MET A 462 10.17 19.09 -29.01
N GLU A 463 9.09 19.20 -28.23
CA GLU A 463 8.89 18.50 -26.97
C GLU A 463 8.91 16.98 -27.14
N GLU A 464 8.23 16.46 -28.18
CA GLU A 464 8.04 15.02 -28.34
C GLU A 464 9.37 14.28 -28.59
N TRP A 465 10.36 14.97 -29.17
CA TRP A 465 11.72 14.43 -29.33
C TRP A 465 12.43 14.23 -27.99
N PHE A 466 12.28 15.16 -27.04
CA PHE A 466 12.88 15.00 -25.71
C PHE A 466 12.24 13.83 -24.95
N HIS A 467 10.91 13.72 -24.96
CA HIS A 467 10.24 12.57 -24.32
C HIS A 467 10.63 11.25 -25.00
N LEU A 468 10.81 11.24 -26.33
CA LEU A 468 11.29 10.06 -27.06
C LEU A 468 12.65 9.61 -26.54
N VAL A 469 13.63 10.52 -26.48
CA VAL A 469 14.98 10.17 -26.00
C VAL A 469 14.96 9.78 -24.53
N PHE A 470 14.19 10.47 -23.69
CA PHE A 470 14.08 10.14 -22.26
C PHE A 470 13.48 8.75 -22.01
N SER A 471 12.52 8.31 -22.82
CA SER A 471 11.94 6.96 -22.73
C SER A 471 12.94 5.83 -23.00
N CYS A 472 14.09 6.13 -23.62
CA CYS A 472 15.16 5.17 -23.92
C CYS A 472 16.11 4.91 -22.74
N TYR A 473 15.88 5.58 -21.61
CA TYR A 473 16.71 5.50 -20.40
C TYR A 473 15.87 5.08 -19.20
N PRO A 474 15.45 3.80 -19.14
CA PRO A 474 14.65 3.31 -18.02
C PRO A 474 15.47 3.30 -16.72
N LEU A 475 14.89 3.85 -15.65
CA LEU A 475 15.42 3.77 -14.30
C LEU A 475 14.40 3.08 -13.39
N LYS A 476 14.82 2.07 -12.63
CA LYS A 476 13.95 1.44 -11.63
C LYS A 476 14.26 1.95 -10.23
N ALA A 477 13.25 2.54 -9.62
CA ALA A 477 13.21 2.75 -8.18
C ALA A 477 12.83 1.43 -7.50
N THR A 478 13.80 0.71 -6.94
CA THR A 478 13.50 -0.45 -6.11
C THR A 478 12.97 0.07 -4.78
N GLY A 479 11.74 -0.31 -4.39
CA GLY A 479 11.22 0.05 -3.07
C GLY A 479 12.10 -0.54 -1.96
N GLY A 480 12.63 0.31 -1.08
CA GLY A 480 13.52 -0.08 0.03
C GLY A 480 14.93 0.53 -0.05
N ASN A 481 15.82 0.12 0.86
CA ASN A 481 17.22 0.57 0.98
C ASN A 481 18.14 0.19 -0.20
N GLU A 482 17.60 -0.27 -1.33
CA GLU A 482 18.37 -0.74 -2.48
C GLU A 482 18.50 0.34 -3.56
N ILE A 483 19.71 0.46 -4.10
CA ILE A 483 20.11 1.45 -5.11
C ILE A 483 19.26 1.33 -6.37
N MET A 484 19.09 2.46 -7.06
CA MET A 484 18.52 2.52 -8.39
C MET A 484 19.22 1.52 -9.31
N LYS A 485 18.44 0.58 -9.87
CA LYS A 485 18.95 -0.37 -10.86
C LYS A 485 18.83 0.28 -12.23
N LEU A 486 19.97 0.51 -12.87
CA LEU A 486 20.04 0.87 -14.29
C LEU A 486 19.67 -0.38 -15.08
N ASP A 487 18.57 -0.32 -15.83
CA ASP A 487 18.12 -1.44 -16.65
C ASP A 487 18.94 -1.57 -17.94
N ARG A 488 19.68 -0.52 -18.33
CA ARG A 488 20.45 -0.43 -19.58
C ARG A 488 21.92 -0.06 -19.30
N ASP A 489 22.84 -0.65 -20.05
CA ASP A 489 24.22 -0.19 -20.12
C ASP A 489 24.43 0.68 -21.37
N ILE A 490 25.15 1.79 -21.22
CA ILE A 490 25.42 2.77 -22.29
C ILE A 490 26.91 2.78 -22.63
N ASP A 491 27.23 2.82 -23.93
CA ASP A 491 28.60 2.93 -24.42
C ASP A 491 29.21 4.33 -24.18
N HIS A 492 30.50 4.50 -24.50
CA HIS A 492 31.18 5.78 -24.26
C HIS A 492 30.65 6.90 -25.16
N GLU A 493 30.31 6.60 -26.43
CA GLU A 493 29.87 7.61 -27.39
C GLU A 493 28.49 8.20 -27.04
N GLU A 494 27.52 7.35 -26.70
CA GLU A 494 26.19 7.76 -26.28
C GLU A 494 26.24 8.56 -24.97
N ARG A 495 27.12 8.18 -24.04
CA ARG A 495 27.35 8.93 -22.81
C ARG A 495 27.91 10.34 -23.05
N VAL A 496 28.87 10.48 -23.97
CA VAL A 496 29.42 11.79 -24.36
C VAL A 496 28.33 12.66 -25.01
N LEU A 497 27.46 12.09 -25.84
CA LEU A 497 26.34 12.80 -26.45
C LEU A 497 25.33 13.29 -25.40
N LEU A 498 24.97 12.46 -24.42
CA LEU A 498 24.12 12.85 -23.29
C LEU A 498 24.73 13.98 -22.45
N LEU A 499 26.03 13.87 -22.13
CA LEU A 499 26.73 14.88 -21.35
C LEU A 499 26.81 16.23 -22.10
N ASN A 500 27.01 16.20 -23.42
CA ASN A 500 26.96 17.40 -24.25
C ASN A 500 25.56 18.02 -24.25
N LEU A 501 24.49 17.20 -24.25
CA LEU A 501 23.11 17.70 -24.18
C LEU A 501 22.82 18.40 -22.83
N PHE A 502 23.34 17.85 -21.74
CA PHE A 502 23.28 18.45 -20.41
C PHE A 502 24.03 19.78 -20.34
N ARG A 503 25.30 19.79 -20.74
CA ARG A 503 26.14 21.01 -20.74
C ARG A 503 25.62 22.10 -21.66
N LYS A 504 24.91 21.75 -22.74
CA LYS A 504 24.24 22.73 -23.60
C LYS A 504 23.21 23.58 -22.84
N GLN A 505 22.57 23.02 -21.80
CA GLN A 505 21.61 23.76 -20.97
C GLN A 505 22.29 24.78 -20.03
N ARG A 506 23.59 24.63 -19.76
CA ARG A 506 24.38 25.49 -18.87
C ARG A 506 24.77 26.83 -19.51
N ASN A 507 25.11 26.83 -20.80
CA ASN A 507 25.90 27.89 -21.45
C ASN A 507 25.26 29.30 -21.56
N GLU A 508 24.02 29.51 -21.10
CA GLU A 508 23.38 30.85 -21.07
C GLU A 508 22.95 31.32 -19.66
N SER A 509 23.22 30.55 -18.59
CA SER A 509 22.82 30.92 -17.21
C SER A 509 23.58 32.12 -16.63
N GLY A 510 24.62 32.61 -17.31
CA GLY A 510 25.44 33.74 -16.87
C GLY A 510 24.83 35.14 -17.06
N ARG A 511 23.64 35.29 -17.66
CA ARG A 511 22.97 36.58 -17.82
C ARG A 511 21.46 36.47 -17.58
N SER A 512 21.02 37.02 -16.45
CA SER A 512 19.62 37.26 -16.06
C SER A 512 18.85 36.06 -15.50
N ILE A 513 18.55 36.17 -14.20
CA ILE A 513 17.81 35.31 -13.26
C ILE A 513 16.30 35.18 -13.61
N ALA A 514 15.91 35.47 -14.85
CA ALA A 514 14.56 35.26 -15.38
C ALA A 514 14.60 34.11 -16.41
N ALA A 515 15.03 32.93 -15.97
CA ALA A 515 14.90 31.71 -16.77
C ALA A 515 13.42 31.46 -17.06
N ASN A 516 13.09 31.04 -18.29
CA ASN A 516 11.72 30.73 -18.70
C ASN A 516 10.99 29.87 -17.65
N GLN A 517 9.92 30.42 -17.07
CA GLN A 517 9.10 29.76 -16.05
C GLN A 517 8.03 28.83 -16.64
N LEU A 518 8.15 28.47 -17.92
CA LEU A 518 7.21 27.54 -18.54
C LEU A 518 7.31 26.18 -17.82
N PRO A 519 6.21 25.66 -17.25
CA PRO A 519 6.24 24.40 -16.50
C PRO A 519 6.83 23.23 -17.29
N MET A 520 6.54 23.19 -18.59
CA MET A 520 7.02 22.14 -19.50
C MET A 520 8.56 22.11 -19.62
N VAL A 521 9.20 23.29 -19.70
CA VAL A 521 10.67 23.40 -19.78
C VAL A 521 11.32 22.85 -18.51
N GLN A 522 10.74 23.16 -17.35
CA GLN A 522 11.23 22.69 -16.05
C GLN A 522 11.05 21.18 -15.88
N ILE A 523 9.94 20.60 -16.37
CA ILE A 523 9.72 19.16 -16.38
C ILE A 523 10.78 18.46 -17.23
N LEU A 524 11.01 18.90 -18.47
CA LEU A 524 12.02 18.30 -19.35
C LEU A 524 13.43 18.43 -18.77
N LEU A 525 13.76 19.57 -18.17
CA LEU A 525 15.05 19.77 -17.50
C LEU A 525 15.21 18.82 -16.30
N SER A 526 14.17 18.66 -15.48
CA SER A 526 14.21 17.74 -14.33
C SER A 526 14.40 16.28 -14.76
N LYS A 527 13.77 15.85 -15.86
CA LYS A 527 13.95 14.51 -16.44
C LYS A 527 15.37 14.31 -16.96
N LEU A 528 15.91 15.28 -17.70
CA LEU A 528 17.28 15.25 -18.21
C LEU A 528 18.29 15.11 -17.06
N MET A 529 18.11 15.88 -15.98
CA MET A 529 19.00 15.82 -14.80
C MET A 529 19.07 14.44 -14.19
N VAL A 530 17.93 13.78 -14.01
CA VAL A 530 17.92 12.45 -13.42
C VAL A 530 18.60 11.43 -14.34
N ILE A 531 18.37 11.50 -15.65
CA ILE A 531 19.00 10.61 -16.63
C ILE A 531 20.52 10.81 -16.62
N CYS A 532 20.98 12.06 -16.70
CA CYS A 532 22.41 12.36 -16.67
C CYS A 532 23.06 11.96 -15.35
N LEU A 533 22.36 12.11 -14.22
CA LEU A 533 22.84 11.63 -12.93
C LEU A 533 22.91 10.10 -12.89
N GLY A 534 21.93 9.38 -13.45
CA GLY A 534 21.94 7.92 -13.53
C GLY A 534 23.11 7.37 -14.34
N TYR A 535 23.36 7.95 -15.52
CA TYR A 535 24.23 7.35 -16.53
C TYR A 535 25.59 8.05 -16.72
N CYS A 536 25.72 9.32 -16.33
CA CYS A 536 26.89 10.16 -16.64
C CYS A 536 27.58 10.76 -15.40
N TRP A 537 27.12 10.50 -14.17
CA TRP A 537 27.62 11.17 -12.95
C TRP A 537 29.14 11.09 -12.73
N ARG A 538 29.79 10.02 -13.22
CA ARG A 538 31.25 9.84 -13.09
C ARG A 538 32.07 10.82 -13.93
N GLU A 539 31.45 11.46 -14.92
CA GLU A 539 32.11 12.35 -15.89
C GLU A 539 31.76 13.84 -15.67
N PHE A 540 31.08 14.16 -14.57
CA PHE A 540 30.68 15.53 -14.20
C PHE A 540 31.87 16.36 -13.69
N ASP A 541 31.97 17.59 -14.20
CA ASP A 541 32.89 18.62 -13.67
C ASP A 541 32.25 19.39 -12.48
N GLU A 542 32.99 20.31 -11.86
CA GLU A 542 32.45 21.09 -10.73
C GLU A 542 31.25 21.98 -11.11
N GLU A 543 31.23 22.52 -12.33
CA GLU A 543 30.14 23.37 -12.82
C GLU A 543 28.87 22.53 -13.09
N ASP A 544 29.04 21.28 -13.53
CA ASP A 544 27.95 20.31 -13.73
C ASP A 544 27.28 19.97 -12.39
N TRP A 545 28.06 19.79 -11.32
CA TRP A 545 27.53 19.59 -9.96
C TRP A 545 26.84 20.83 -9.40
N GLU A 546 27.42 22.02 -9.59
CA GLU A 546 26.82 23.29 -9.14
C GLU A 546 25.46 23.53 -9.80
N PHE A 547 25.38 23.29 -11.12
CA PHE A 547 24.14 23.40 -11.88
C PHE A 547 23.06 22.42 -11.40
N LEU A 548 23.43 21.15 -11.16
CA LEU A 548 22.51 20.14 -10.64
C LEU A 548 21.97 20.54 -9.25
N PHE A 549 22.85 20.84 -8.29
CA PHE A 549 22.44 21.16 -6.92
C PHE A 549 21.59 22.43 -6.85
N PHE A 550 21.88 23.45 -7.65
CA PHE A 550 21.09 24.66 -7.74
C PHE A 550 19.64 24.36 -8.12
N HIS A 551 19.43 23.61 -9.21
CA HIS A 551 18.08 23.29 -9.67
C HIS A 551 17.32 22.34 -8.74
N LEU A 552 17.98 21.29 -8.22
CA LEU A 552 17.37 20.38 -7.25
C LEU A 552 16.84 21.15 -6.03
N ARG A 553 17.65 22.09 -5.52
CA ARG A 553 17.27 22.94 -4.40
C ARG A 553 16.06 23.83 -4.75
N CYS A 554 16.13 24.59 -5.85
CA CYS A 554 15.06 25.52 -6.23
C CYS A 554 13.72 24.81 -6.44
N TRP A 555 13.72 23.63 -7.06
CA TRP A 555 12.50 22.86 -7.29
C TRP A 555 11.90 22.32 -5.99
N ILE A 556 12.73 21.78 -5.09
CA ILE A 556 12.27 21.31 -3.77
C ILE A 556 11.75 22.49 -2.93
N GLU A 557 12.46 23.62 -2.91
CA GLU A 557 12.03 24.85 -2.21
C GLU A 557 10.69 25.36 -2.76
N SER A 558 10.43 25.23 -4.05
CA SER A 558 9.15 25.64 -4.65
C SER A 558 8.00 24.77 -4.16
N ALA A 559 8.20 23.45 -4.00
CA ALA A 559 7.21 22.58 -3.37
C ALA A 559 7.04 22.85 -1.88
N VAL A 560 8.12 23.21 -1.16
CA VAL A 560 8.04 23.64 0.25
C VAL A 560 7.06 24.81 0.36
N LEU A 561 7.22 25.85 -0.46
CA LEU A 561 6.36 27.04 -0.42
C LEU A 561 4.88 26.70 -0.62
N VAL A 562 4.54 25.84 -1.58
CA VAL A 562 3.15 25.42 -1.80
C VAL A 562 2.60 24.67 -0.60
N MET A 563 3.37 23.76 -0.01
CA MET A 563 2.91 23.01 1.16
C MET A 563 2.84 23.88 2.43
N GLU A 564 3.69 24.89 2.54
CA GLU A 564 3.62 25.88 3.61
C GLU A 564 2.37 26.76 3.47
N GLU A 565 2.05 27.22 2.26
CA GLU A 565 0.81 27.93 1.96
C GLU A 565 -0.43 27.08 2.27
N VAL A 566 -0.42 25.78 1.93
CA VAL A 566 -1.51 24.86 2.31
C VAL A 566 -1.68 24.80 3.84
N ALA A 567 -0.58 24.68 4.59
CA ALA A 567 -0.65 24.63 6.05
C ALA A 567 -1.16 25.94 6.68
N GLU A 568 -0.75 27.09 6.12
CA GLU A 568 -1.24 28.41 6.52
C GLU A 568 -2.74 28.57 6.22
N ASN A 569 -3.18 28.23 5.01
CA ASN A 569 -4.58 28.28 4.62
C ASN A 569 -5.45 27.38 5.52
N VAL A 570 -5.00 26.17 5.84
CA VAL A 570 -5.70 25.27 6.78
C VAL A 570 -5.76 25.89 8.18
N ASN A 571 -4.69 26.54 8.64
CA ASN A 571 -4.66 27.24 9.92
C ASN A 571 -5.65 28.41 9.97
N GLU A 572 -5.72 29.23 8.92
CA GLU A 572 -6.67 30.33 8.81
C GLU A 572 -8.12 29.81 8.82
N ILE A 573 -8.44 28.81 7.99
CA ILE A 573 -9.78 28.21 7.92
C ILE A 573 -10.23 27.68 9.29
N VAL A 574 -9.36 26.97 10.01
CA VAL A 574 -9.70 26.38 11.32
C VAL A 574 -9.79 27.44 12.41
N THR A 575 -8.92 28.46 12.40
CA THR A 575 -8.95 29.52 13.41
C THR A 575 -10.14 30.48 13.24
N GLU A 576 -10.45 30.89 12.01
CA GLU A 576 -11.57 31.79 11.71
C GLU A 576 -12.95 31.15 11.93
N HIS A 577 -13.08 29.85 11.71
CA HIS A 577 -14.38 29.16 11.73
C HIS A 577 -14.61 28.24 12.93
N SER A 578 -13.73 28.28 13.93
CA SER A 578 -13.84 27.53 15.20
C SER A 578 -15.14 27.76 15.98
N SER A 579 -15.90 28.82 15.66
CA SER A 579 -17.19 29.16 16.27
C SER A 579 -18.42 29.00 15.35
N SER A 580 -18.28 28.45 14.14
CA SER A 580 -19.38 28.33 13.16
C SER A 580 -19.90 26.89 13.03
N ASP A 581 -21.23 26.71 13.04
CA ASP A 581 -21.91 25.39 13.06
C ASP A 581 -21.93 24.65 11.69
N ASN A 582 -21.27 25.17 10.65
CA ASN A 582 -21.43 24.67 9.28
C ASN A 582 -20.24 23.81 8.82
N ALA A 583 -20.13 22.58 9.37
CA ALA A 583 -19.03 21.65 9.12
C ALA A 583 -18.82 21.32 7.63
N ASP A 584 -19.90 21.20 6.85
CA ASP A 584 -19.83 20.88 5.41
C ASP A 584 -19.13 21.98 4.58
N LEU A 585 -19.31 23.25 4.97
CA LEU A 585 -18.64 24.37 4.30
C LEU A 585 -17.13 24.37 4.59
N ILE A 586 -16.75 24.02 5.81
CA ILE A 586 -15.34 23.94 6.23
C ILE A 586 -14.67 22.78 5.52
N HIS A 587 -15.29 21.60 5.48
CA HIS A 587 -14.78 20.44 4.74
C HIS A 587 -14.57 20.77 3.26
N LYS A 588 -15.53 21.43 2.61
CA LYS A 588 -15.39 21.85 1.20
C LYS A 588 -14.23 22.84 1.00
N LYS A 589 -14.08 23.83 1.87
CA LYS A 589 -12.95 24.77 1.82
C LYS A 589 -11.60 24.08 2.03
N LEU A 590 -11.54 23.05 2.90
CA LEU A 590 -10.34 22.25 3.10
C LEU A 590 -10.02 21.37 1.89
N GLU A 591 -11.03 20.80 1.22
CA GLU A 591 -10.81 20.10 -0.05
C GLU A 591 -10.26 21.03 -1.13
N GLU A 592 -10.81 22.25 -1.25
CA GLU A 592 -10.36 23.27 -2.18
C GLU A 592 -8.94 23.77 -1.88
N SER A 593 -8.55 23.92 -0.60
CA SER A 593 -7.20 24.40 -0.24
C SER A 593 -6.10 23.37 -0.48
N VAL A 594 -6.45 22.08 -0.47
CA VAL A 594 -5.50 20.98 -0.64
C VAL A 594 -5.40 20.51 -2.10
N LEU A 595 -6.36 20.87 -2.95
CA LEU A 595 -6.30 20.66 -4.39
C LEU A 595 -5.22 21.56 -5.01
N ILE A 596 -4.00 21.04 -5.09
CA ILE A 596 -2.89 21.72 -5.75
C ILE A 596 -3.22 21.86 -7.23
N SER A 597 -3.46 23.10 -7.65
CA SER A 597 -3.92 23.44 -9.00
C SER A 597 -2.89 23.13 -10.09
N ASP A 598 -1.60 23.03 -9.72
CA ASP A 598 -0.51 22.77 -10.65
C ASP A 598 0.22 21.44 -10.34
N ASN A 599 -0.26 20.36 -10.97
CA ASN A 599 0.37 19.03 -10.89
C ASN A 599 1.81 19.01 -11.46
N SER A 600 2.21 20.00 -12.27
CA SER A 600 3.54 20.03 -12.87
C SER A 600 4.64 20.24 -11.81
N LEU A 601 4.38 21.07 -10.80
CA LEU A 601 5.35 21.40 -9.76
C LEU A 601 5.70 20.20 -8.88
N ILE A 602 4.69 19.43 -8.50
CA ILE A 602 4.87 18.21 -7.69
C ILE A 602 5.66 17.17 -8.50
N ASN A 603 5.40 17.07 -9.80
CA ASN A 603 6.15 16.20 -10.70
C ASN A 603 7.63 16.58 -10.83
N ILE A 604 7.93 17.87 -10.99
CA ILE A 604 9.31 18.38 -11.02
C ILE A 604 10.00 18.07 -9.68
N SER A 605 9.31 18.33 -8.57
CA SER A 605 9.84 18.11 -7.23
C SER A 605 10.05 16.63 -6.92
N LYS A 606 9.17 15.75 -7.42
CA LYS A 606 9.34 14.29 -7.38
C LYS A 606 10.63 13.85 -8.06
N ASN A 607 10.88 14.31 -9.29
CA ASN A 607 12.13 14.02 -10.00
C ASN A 607 13.36 14.55 -9.24
N SER A 608 13.21 15.68 -8.56
CA SER A 608 14.27 16.32 -7.77
C SER A 608 14.62 15.55 -6.51
N VAL A 609 13.61 15.19 -5.69
CA VAL A 609 13.79 14.37 -4.48
C VAL A 609 14.35 13.00 -4.86
N PHE A 610 13.86 12.41 -5.95
CA PHE A 610 14.37 11.14 -6.46
C PHE A 610 15.85 11.22 -6.86
N SER A 611 16.25 12.27 -7.61
CA SER A 611 17.65 12.52 -7.98
C SER A 611 18.54 12.70 -6.74
N PHE A 612 18.06 13.45 -5.76
CA PHE A 612 18.81 13.70 -4.53
C PHE A 612 18.98 12.42 -3.70
N SER A 613 17.93 11.61 -3.54
CA SER A 613 18.00 10.31 -2.86
C SER A 613 18.99 9.36 -3.54
N PHE A 614 19.00 9.34 -4.88
CA PHE A 614 19.96 8.57 -5.65
C PHE A 614 21.41 9.05 -5.42
N LEU A 615 21.63 10.37 -5.41
CA LEU A 615 22.93 10.98 -5.10
C LEU A 615 23.43 10.57 -3.71
N CYS A 616 22.56 10.61 -2.70
CA CYS A 616 22.90 10.13 -1.36
C CYS A 616 23.24 8.64 -1.37
N GLY A 617 22.51 7.82 -2.13
CA GLY A 617 22.76 6.37 -2.25
C GLY A 617 24.15 6.06 -2.84
N LEU A 618 24.55 6.78 -3.90
CA LEU A 618 25.86 6.60 -4.54
C LEU A 618 27.04 6.89 -3.58
N LEU A 619 26.86 7.80 -2.62
CA LEU A 619 27.90 8.18 -1.66
C LEU A 619 28.13 7.10 -0.59
N GLU A 620 27.12 6.32 -0.22
CA GLU A 620 27.20 5.29 0.83
C GLU A 620 27.93 4.01 0.39
N LEU A 621 28.04 3.74 -0.92
CA LEU A 621 28.58 2.47 -1.46
C LEU A 621 30.02 2.54 -1.95
N GLN A 622 30.63 3.71 -2.04
CA GLN A 622 32.02 3.79 -2.44
C GLN A 622 32.92 3.39 -1.25
N PRO A 623 33.62 2.24 -1.30
CA PRO A 623 34.55 1.86 -0.25
C PRO A 623 35.61 2.94 -0.08
N THR A 624 36.09 3.09 1.15
CA THR A 624 37.11 4.07 1.55
C THR A 624 38.50 3.83 0.94
N GLU A 625 38.66 2.83 0.06
CA GLU A 625 39.97 2.32 -0.36
C GLU A 625 40.52 2.89 -1.69
N ASP A 626 39.72 3.57 -2.53
CA ASP A 626 40.24 4.19 -3.76
C ASP A 626 40.77 5.60 -3.48
N THR A 627 41.99 5.70 -2.95
CA THR A 627 42.67 6.97 -2.60
C THR A 627 43.23 7.76 -3.78
N ASP A 628 43.15 7.26 -5.02
CA ASP A 628 43.86 7.87 -6.16
C ASP A 628 42.97 8.57 -7.19
N ASN A 629 41.64 8.60 -7.01
CA ASN A 629 40.75 9.46 -7.81
C ASN A 629 40.08 10.49 -6.90
N LEU A 630 40.48 11.76 -7.03
CA LEU A 630 39.82 12.92 -6.44
C LEU A 630 38.37 12.98 -6.94
N ASN A 631 37.45 12.31 -6.26
CA ASN A 631 36.05 12.28 -6.64
C ASN A 631 35.43 13.64 -6.25
N PRO A 632 35.02 14.52 -7.20
CA PRO A 632 34.54 15.88 -6.91
C PRO A 632 33.27 15.94 -6.03
N LEU A 633 32.62 14.78 -5.84
CA LEU A 633 31.46 14.54 -4.98
C LEU A 633 31.76 14.49 -3.46
N ARG A 634 33.01 14.19 -3.07
CA ARG A 634 33.46 14.09 -1.65
C ARG A 634 34.00 15.40 -1.09
N THR A 635 33.99 16.48 -1.86
CA THR A 635 34.45 17.79 -1.38
C THR A 635 33.53 18.28 -0.28
N GLU A 636 34.08 18.65 0.89
CA GLU A 636 33.35 19.26 2.04
C GLU A 636 32.47 20.46 1.64
N ARG A 637 32.73 21.05 0.46
CA ARG A 637 31.95 22.13 -0.17
C ARG A 637 30.46 21.79 -0.38
N TRP A 638 30.11 20.54 -0.69
CA TRP A 638 28.73 20.18 -1.05
C TRP A 638 27.85 19.82 0.15
N ASP A 639 28.45 19.48 1.28
CA ASP A 639 27.73 19.08 2.49
C ASP A 639 26.77 20.15 3.04
N PRO A 640 27.08 21.47 3.06
CA PRO A 640 26.10 22.48 3.45
C PRO A 640 24.90 22.53 2.49
N ILE A 641 25.12 22.36 1.19
CA ILE A 641 24.03 22.36 0.19
C ILE A 641 23.16 21.12 0.33
N LYS A 642 23.76 19.94 0.57
CA LYS A 642 23.03 18.69 0.84
C LYS A 642 22.18 18.82 2.10
N ASN A 643 22.75 19.36 3.19
CA ASN A 643 22.03 19.58 4.44
C ASN A 643 20.84 20.52 4.23
N GLN A 644 21.01 21.59 3.45
CA GLN A 644 19.93 22.52 3.13
C GLN A 644 18.82 21.89 2.29
N ILE A 645 19.16 21.04 1.32
CA ILE A 645 18.16 20.29 0.55
C ILE A 645 17.40 19.32 1.47
N LEU A 646 18.09 18.61 2.36
CA LEU A 646 17.46 17.74 3.35
C LEU A 646 16.57 18.51 4.33
N GLU A 647 16.99 19.70 4.76
CA GLU A 647 16.18 20.60 5.59
C GLU A 647 14.89 20.99 4.86
N SER A 648 14.96 21.35 3.57
CA SER A 648 13.78 21.62 2.74
C SER A 648 12.86 20.40 2.59
N ILE A 649 13.41 19.19 2.41
CA ILE A 649 12.62 17.96 2.37
C ILE A 649 11.95 17.68 3.73
N LEU A 650 12.65 17.94 4.84
CA LEU A 650 12.08 17.84 6.19
C LEU A 650 10.95 18.86 6.37
N ARG A 651 11.13 20.12 5.95
CA ARG A 651 10.06 21.14 5.99
C ARG A 651 8.82 20.69 5.22
N LEU A 652 8.97 20.15 4.01
CA LEU A 652 7.86 19.52 3.26
C LEU A 652 7.11 18.47 4.09
N PHE A 653 7.87 17.55 4.68
CA PHE A 653 7.36 16.47 5.51
C PHE A 653 6.61 17.01 6.75
N PHE A 654 7.16 18.02 7.41
CA PHE A 654 6.50 18.63 8.55
C PHE A 654 5.27 19.45 8.16
N SER A 655 5.29 20.23 7.08
CA SER A 655 4.16 21.06 6.65
C SER A 655 2.91 20.23 6.36
N THR A 656 3.05 19.07 5.71
CA THR A 656 1.91 18.16 5.51
C THR A 656 1.36 17.58 6.82
N GLY A 657 2.23 17.29 7.79
CA GLY A 657 1.79 16.84 9.12
C GLY A 657 1.19 17.96 9.96
N ILE A 658 1.68 19.20 9.84
CA ILE A 658 1.11 20.38 10.52
C ILE A 658 -0.30 20.62 10.01
N ALA A 659 -0.51 20.63 8.69
CA ALA A 659 -1.83 20.78 8.10
C ALA A 659 -2.82 19.73 8.64
N GLU A 660 -2.40 18.47 8.73
CA GLU A 660 -3.24 17.41 9.32
C GLU A 660 -3.46 17.59 10.83
N ALA A 661 -2.44 17.97 11.59
CA ALA A 661 -2.55 18.21 13.04
C ALA A 661 -3.49 19.38 13.38
N ILE A 662 -3.49 20.41 12.53
CA ILE A 662 -4.38 21.57 12.66
C ILE A 662 -5.82 21.15 12.31
N ALA A 663 -6.01 20.50 11.16
CA ALA A 663 -7.32 19.99 10.75
C ALA A 663 -7.91 19.01 11.78
N GLY A 664 -7.08 18.12 12.33
CA GLY A 664 -7.46 17.16 13.38
C GLY A 664 -7.81 17.80 14.72
N SER A 665 -7.41 19.05 14.96
CA SER A 665 -7.87 19.80 16.14
C SER A 665 -9.32 20.28 16.02
N TYR A 666 -9.85 20.34 14.79
CA TYR A 666 -11.24 20.66 14.49
C TYR A 666 -12.12 19.40 14.45
N SER A 667 -11.79 18.43 13.59
CA SER A 667 -12.54 17.16 13.46
C SER A 667 -11.67 16.03 12.88
N PHE A 668 -12.09 14.79 13.11
CA PHE A 668 -11.44 13.61 12.51
C PHE A 668 -11.61 13.58 10.98
N GLU A 669 -12.79 13.99 10.51
CA GLU A 669 -13.12 14.10 9.08
C GLU A 669 -12.21 15.12 8.39
N ALA A 670 -11.95 16.28 9.00
CA ALA A 670 -11.04 17.28 8.47
C ALA A 670 -9.60 16.75 8.35
N ALA A 671 -9.10 16.04 9.37
CA ALA A 671 -7.81 15.35 9.28
C ALA A 671 -7.80 14.30 8.14
N SER A 672 -8.89 13.55 7.96
CA SER A 672 -9.02 12.59 6.86
C SER A 672 -8.98 13.22 5.48
N ILE A 673 -9.45 14.46 5.30
CA ILE A 673 -9.36 15.19 4.03
C ILE A 673 -7.90 15.50 3.71
N ILE A 674 -7.14 16.00 4.68
CA ILE A 674 -5.71 16.29 4.50
C ILE A 674 -4.92 15.00 4.24
N SER A 675 -5.17 13.94 5.01
CA SER A 675 -4.46 12.67 4.83
C SER A 675 -4.80 11.98 3.51
N ALA A 676 -6.04 12.14 3.01
CA ALA A 676 -6.46 11.63 1.71
C ALA A 676 -5.69 12.26 0.53
N SER A 677 -5.27 13.52 0.64
CA SER A 677 -4.60 14.20 -0.47
C SER A 677 -3.21 13.64 -0.79
N ARG A 678 -2.55 13.03 0.19
CA ARG A 678 -1.25 12.38 0.01
C ARG A 678 -1.32 11.22 -0.99
N PHE A 679 -2.49 10.59 -1.12
CA PHE A 679 -2.68 9.49 -2.06
C PHE A 679 -2.71 9.94 -3.52
N TYR A 680 -3.06 11.21 -3.82
CA TYR A 680 -2.94 11.74 -5.18
C TYR A 680 -1.49 11.75 -5.69
N HIS A 681 -0.52 11.84 -4.78
CA HIS A 681 0.92 11.87 -5.09
C HIS A 681 1.71 10.87 -4.24
N ARG A 682 1.23 9.63 -4.14
CA ARG A 682 1.80 8.59 -3.27
C ARG A 682 3.32 8.42 -3.42
N SER A 683 3.79 8.24 -4.65
CA SER A 683 5.22 8.01 -4.96
C SER A 683 6.12 9.22 -4.63
N PHE A 684 5.59 10.44 -4.68
CA PHE A 684 6.30 11.63 -4.23
C PHE A 684 6.53 11.57 -2.71
N TRP A 685 5.47 11.32 -1.94
CA TRP A 685 5.56 11.25 -0.48
C TRP A 685 6.39 10.05 0.02
N GLU A 686 6.38 8.92 -0.70
CA GLU A 686 7.27 7.79 -0.40
C GLU A 686 8.75 8.17 -0.59
N SER A 687 9.07 8.96 -1.62
CA SER A 687 10.43 9.47 -1.87
C SER A 687 10.87 10.48 -0.80
N VAL A 688 9.95 11.35 -0.36
CA VAL A 688 10.18 12.27 0.77
C VAL A 688 10.45 11.48 2.05
N ALA A 689 9.63 10.47 2.37
CA ALA A 689 9.80 9.63 3.55
C ALA A 689 11.16 8.92 3.61
N SER A 690 11.59 8.34 2.49
CA SER A 690 12.91 7.70 2.37
C SER A 690 14.06 8.68 2.64
N SER A 691 13.95 9.91 2.10
CA SER A 691 14.96 10.96 2.32
C SER A 691 14.98 11.44 3.77
N VAL A 692 13.82 11.53 4.43
CA VAL A 692 13.70 11.88 5.86
C VAL A 692 14.36 10.81 6.74
N LEU A 693 14.18 9.52 6.44
CA LEU A 693 14.81 8.43 7.20
C LEU A 693 16.35 8.52 7.18
N ARG A 694 16.93 8.93 6.05
CA ARG A 694 18.37 9.08 5.84
C ARG A 694 18.93 10.41 6.34
N SER A 695 18.08 11.33 6.82
CA SER A 695 18.53 12.64 7.28
C SER A 695 19.39 12.54 8.55
N PRO A 696 20.48 13.34 8.68
CA PRO A 696 21.34 13.32 9.85
C PRO A 696 20.71 14.11 11.03
N PRO A 697 21.12 13.83 12.29
CA PRO A 697 20.50 14.43 13.48
C PRO A 697 20.55 15.96 13.55
N HIS A 698 21.63 16.60 13.07
CA HIS A 698 21.75 18.07 13.10
C HIS A 698 20.76 18.73 12.15
N THR A 699 20.54 18.18 10.95
CA THR A 699 19.56 18.72 10.00
C THR A 699 18.12 18.52 10.50
N ARG A 700 17.85 17.41 11.22
CA ARG A 700 16.56 17.22 11.90
C ARG A 700 16.32 18.32 12.95
N ASP A 701 17.34 18.68 13.72
CA ASP A 701 17.26 19.75 14.71
C ASP A 701 17.02 21.12 14.09
N GLU A 702 17.75 21.44 13.00
CA GLU A 702 17.60 22.69 12.25
C GLU A 702 16.18 22.82 11.67
N ALA A 703 15.65 21.76 11.04
CA ALA A 703 14.29 21.75 10.52
C ALA A 703 13.24 21.92 11.64
N VAL A 704 13.43 21.24 12.78
CA VAL A 704 12.54 21.40 13.94
C VAL A 704 12.56 22.83 14.48
N LYS A 705 13.74 23.47 14.53
CA LYS A 705 13.88 24.88 14.93
C LYS A 705 13.23 25.83 13.92
N SER A 706 13.38 25.61 12.62
CA SER A 706 12.78 26.48 11.59
C SER A 706 11.26 26.46 11.66
N ILE A 707 10.65 25.30 11.88
CA ILE A 707 9.19 25.17 12.04
C ILE A 707 8.69 25.80 13.32
N LYS A 708 9.44 25.71 14.43
CA LYS A 708 9.05 26.39 15.68
C LYS A 708 8.97 27.90 15.51
N LEU A 709 9.81 28.48 14.65
CA LEU A 709 9.81 29.91 14.37
C LEU A 709 8.64 30.34 13.48
N TRP A 710 7.94 29.41 12.84
CA TRP A 710 6.84 29.69 11.91
C TRP A 710 5.58 30.22 12.62
N GLY A 711 5.33 29.81 13.87
CA GLY A 711 4.28 30.42 14.71
C GLY A 711 2.84 29.95 14.44
N LEU A 712 2.65 28.81 13.75
CA LEU A 712 1.33 28.19 13.55
C LEU A 712 0.74 27.62 14.85
N SER A 713 -0.57 27.30 14.84
CA SER A 713 -1.27 26.77 16.04
C SER A 713 -0.77 25.41 16.52
N LYS A 714 -0.09 24.65 15.66
CA LYS A 714 0.54 23.36 15.96
C LYS A 714 2.02 23.39 15.59
N GLY A 715 2.84 22.73 16.40
CA GLY A 715 4.29 22.64 16.23
C GLY A 715 4.76 21.36 15.52
N PRO A 716 6.10 21.17 15.44
CA PRO A 716 6.70 20.04 14.72
C PRO A 716 6.38 18.69 15.35
N ILE A 717 6.23 18.62 16.68
CA ILE A 717 5.90 17.36 17.39
C ILE A 717 4.47 16.92 17.07
N SER A 718 3.49 17.83 17.11
CA SER A 718 2.10 17.51 16.73
C SER A 718 1.99 17.09 15.27
N SER A 719 2.82 17.67 14.40
CA SER A 719 2.92 17.26 12.99
C SER A 719 3.37 15.80 12.83
N LEU A 720 4.45 15.40 13.52
CA LEU A 720 4.91 14.03 13.50
C LEU A 720 3.89 13.05 14.07
N TYR A 721 3.18 13.42 15.14
CA TYR A 721 2.11 12.60 15.70
C TYR A 721 0.91 12.47 14.76
N ALA A 722 0.53 13.54 14.06
CA ALA A 722 -0.54 13.49 13.07
C ALA A 722 -0.20 12.52 11.92
N ILE A 723 1.04 12.54 11.42
CA ILE A 723 1.49 11.58 10.40
C ILE A 723 1.52 10.15 10.96
N LEU A 724 2.04 9.96 12.17
CA LEU A 724 2.17 8.63 12.78
C LEU A 724 0.81 7.97 13.04
N PHE A 725 -0.18 8.75 13.50
CA PHE A 725 -1.52 8.29 13.86
C PHE A 725 -2.60 8.75 12.86
N SER A 726 -2.20 8.95 11.59
CA SER A 726 -3.08 9.40 10.51
C SER A 726 -4.22 8.42 10.25
N SER A 727 -5.43 8.95 10.06
CA SER A 727 -6.65 8.20 9.73
C SER A 727 -6.60 7.46 8.39
N ARG A 728 -5.71 7.91 7.49
CA ARG A 728 -5.36 7.20 6.26
C ARG A 728 -3.85 6.95 6.30
N PRO A 729 -3.42 5.81 6.87
CA PRO A 729 -2.01 5.56 7.11
C PRO A 729 -1.24 5.34 5.81
N MET A 730 -0.09 6.00 5.68
CA MET A 730 0.89 5.71 4.63
C MET A 730 2.17 5.15 5.26
N PRO A 731 2.47 3.84 5.11
CA PRO A 731 3.52 3.16 5.85
C PRO A 731 4.89 3.85 5.85
N SER A 732 5.34 4.32 4.68
CA SER A 732 6.64 4.98 4.53
C SER A 732 6.73 6.27 5.36
N LEU A 733 5.66 7.09 5.38
CA LEU A 733 5.62 8.31 6.19
C LEU A 733 5.51 8.00 7.68
N GLN A 734 4.73 6.99 8.07
CA GLN A 734 4.63 6.56 9.48
C GLN A 734 5.98 6.08 10.02
N LEU A 735 6.72 5.31 9.22
CA LEU A 735 8.06 4.87 9.58
C LEU A 735 9.02 6.07 9.72
N ALA A 736 8.99 7.01 8.77
CA ALA A 736 9.78 8.24 8.85
C ALA A 736 9.43 9.07 10.09
N ALA A 737 8.14 9.26 10.39
CA ALA A 737 7.67 9.97 11.58
C ALA A 737 8.14 9.28 12.86
N PHE A 738 8.01 7.95 12.95
CA PHE A 738 8.48 7.17 14.09
C PHE A 738 9.99 7.29 14.28
N ALA A 739 10.78 7.18 13.22
CA ALA A 739 12.23 7.29 13.28
C ALA A 739 12.69 8.68 13.76
N VAL A 740 12.03 9.75 13.32
CA VAL A 740 12.31 11.11 13.79
C VAL A 740 11.89 11.27 15.26
N LEU A 741 10.70 10.80 15.65
CA LEU A 741 10.21 10.88 17.04
C LEU A 741 11.02 10.05 18.04
N SER A 742 11.64 8.95 17.60
CA SER A 742 12.39 8.03 18.48
C SER A 742 13.88 8.36 18.63
N THR A 743 14.41 9.32 17.86
CA THR A 743 15.84 9.66 17.84
C THR A 743 16.13 11.04 18.41
N GLU A 744 17.31 11.21 19.00
CA GLU A 744 17.78 12.53 19.46
C GLU A 744 18.04 13.46 18.25
N PRO A 745 17.75 14.78 18.36
CA PRO A 745 17.34 15.50 19.58
C PRO A 745 15.81 15.59 19.79
N VAL A 746 15.01 15.02 18.90
CA VAL A 746 13.53 15.16 18.92
C VAL A 746 12.88 14.28 19.98
N SER A 747 13.49 13.14 20.33
CA SER A 747 12.92 12.14 21.25
C SER A 747 12.49 12.71 22.60
N LYS A 748 13.26 13.66 23.15
CA LYS A 748 12.94 14.31 24.43
C LYS A 748 11.68 15.18 24.33
N LEU A 749 11.55 15.94 23.25
CA LEU A 749 10.39 16.80 22.98
C LEU A 749 9.14 15.97 22.65
N ALA A 750 9.32 14.83 21.99
CA ALA A 750 8.24 13.91 21.65
C ALA A 750 7.51 13.36 22.89
N VAL A 751 8.24 13.12 23.99
CA VAL A 751 7.70 12.48 25.19
C VAL A 751 7.10 13.49 26.17
N PHE A 752 7.79 14.61 26.45
CA PHE A 752 7.40 15.56 27.50
C PHE A 752 6.74 16.85 26.99
N GLY A 753 6.69 17.06 25.68
CA GLY A 753 6.13 18.28 25.08
C GLY A 753 6.96 19.54 25.35
N GLU A 754 6.48 20.68 24.86
CA GLU A 754 7.15 21.97 25.02
C GLU A 754 6.68 22.64 26.32
N GLY A 755 7.54 22.66 27.35
CA GLY A 755 7.23 23.39 28.59
C GLY A 755 8.13 23.11 29.80
N ILE A 756 8.91 22.03 29.83
CA ILE A 756 9.79 21.74 30.98
C ILE A 756 11.17 21.33 30.46
N ALA A 757 12.11 22.26 30.46
CA ALA A 757 13.52 21.90 30.50
C ALA A 757 13.85 21.55 31.95
N PRO A 758 14.17 20.30 32.32
CA PRO A 758 14.92 20.10 33.55
C PRO A 758 16.32 20.63 33.27
N CYS A 759 16.66 21.77 33.87
CA CYS A 759 17.98 22.38 33.81
C CYS A 759 19.06 21.33 34.14
N LEU A 760 19.82 20.89 33.13
CA LEU A 760 21.10 20.21 33.29
C LEU A 760 22.00 20.52 32.09
N GLU A 761 22.28 21.80 31.88
CA GLU A 761 23.60 22.22 31.39
C GLU A 761 24.27 22.96 32.54
N VAL A 762 24.94 22.21 33.41
CA VAL A 762 25.93 22.77 34.31
C VAL A 762 27.27 22.28 33.81
N ASP A 763 28.07 23.25 33.36
CA ASP A 763 29.42 23.08 32.86
C ASP A 763 30.24 22.12 33.72
N SER A 764 30.87 21.16 33.05
CA SER A 764 31.90 20.29 33.60
C SER A 764 33.15 21.10 33.88
N ASN A 765 33.21 21.84 35.01
CA ASN A 765 34.44 22.26 35.67
C ASN A 765 34.16 22.99 36.99
N THR A 766 33.91 22.24 38.08
CA THR A 766 34.38 22.62 39.42
C THR A 766 34.29 21.43 40.37
N TYR A 767 35.42 21.08 40.99
CA TYR A 767 35.47 20.15 42.10
C TYR A 767 34.83 20.76 43.36
N GLN A 768 34.29 19.86 44.18
CA GLN A 768 34.27 19.88 45.66
C GLN A 768 32.98 20.33 46.38
N GLU A 769 32.53 19.41 47.24
CA GLU A 769 31.80 19.58 48.50
C GLU A 769 30.35 20.12 48.50
N SER A 770 29.45 19.19 48.81
CA SER A 770 28.25 19.33 49.66
C SER A 770 27.40 20.60 49.56
N ILE A 771 26.14 20.45 49.16
CA ILE A 771 24.98 20.91 49.95
C ILE A 771 23.80 19.99 49.64
N ASN A 772 23.23 19.42 50.70
CA ASN A 772 21.87 18.89 50.69
C ASN A 772 20.93 20.07 50.44
N LEU A 773 20.34 20.18 49.26
CA LEU A 773 19.09 20.91 49.09
C LEU A 773 17.97 19.88 49.04
N ASP A 774 17.05 19.97 50.00
CA ASP A 774 15.78 19.27 50.01
C ASP A 774 15.09 19.45 48.65
N LEU A 775 15.01 18.37 47.87
CA LEU A 775 14.24 18.32 46.63
C LEU A 775 12.77 18.14 47.00
N SER A 776 11.93 19.12 46.69
CA SER A 776 10.49 18.99 46.72
C SER A 776 10.03 17.89 45.75
N PRO A 777 8.99 17.11 46.08
CA PRO A 777 8.57 15.95 45.28
C PRO A 777 7.59 16.30 44.14
N GLU A 778 7.47 17.57 43.72
CA GLU A 778 6.36 18.06 42.87
C GLU A 778 6.82 18.86 41.66
N GLU A 779 7.74 18.32 40.84
CA GLU A 779 7.77 18.65 39.41
C GLU A 779 7.17 17.46 38.66
N ASN A 780 5.85 17.52 38.43
CA ASN A 780 5.10 16.43 37.82
C ASN A 780 5.60 16.16 36.39
N ILE A 781 6.03 14.92 36.12
CA ILE A 781 6.21 14.44 34.75
C ILE A 781 4.85 14.51 34.05
N HIS A 782 4.79 15.17 32.90
CA HIS A 782 3.61 15.19 32.04
C HIS A 782 4.01 14.70 30.64
N LEU A 783 3.36 13.64 30.18
CA LEU A 783 3.47 13.20 28.79
C LEU A 783 2.78 14.21 27.85
N THR A 784 3.16 14.21 26.58
CA THR A 784 2.39 14.92 25.53
C THR A 784 0.93 14.49 25.55
N LYS A 785 0.02 15.38 25.11
CA LYS A 785 -1.42 15.11 25.14
C LYS A 785 -1.79 13.86 24.34
N GLU A 786 -1.08 13.64 23.24
CA GLU A 786 -1.21 12.52 22.33
C GLU A 786 -0.81 11.20 23.02
N LEU A 787 0.33 11.16 23.72
CA LEU A 787 0.77 9.97 24.45
C LEU A 787 -0.03 9.73 25.73
N SER A 788 -0.39 10.77 26.49
CA SER A 788 -1.13 10.61 27.74
C SER A 788 -2.52 10.03 27.49
N TYR A 789 -3.19 10.45 26.41
CA TYR A 789 -4.47 9.88 26.01
C TYR A 789 -4.37 8.37 25.72
N ILE A 790 -3.34 7.94 24.98
CA ILE A 790 -3.18 6.54 24.59
C ILE A 790 -2.68 5.66 25.75
N ILE A 791 -1.75 6.16 26.58
CA ILE A 791 -1.04 5.37 27.60
C ILE A 791 -1.78 5.38 28.95
N GLU A 792 -2.37 6.51 29.34
CA GLU A 792 -3.03 6.67 30.65
C GLU A 792 -4.54 6.41 30.56
N LYS A 793 -5.18 6.84 29.46
CA LYS A 793 -6.63 6.72 29.26
C LYS A 793 -7.00 5.67 28.22
N LEU A 794 -6.35 4.51 28.26
CA LEU A 794 -6.69 3.40 27.38
C LEU A 794 -8.13 2.94 27.61
N PRO A 795 -9.02 2.98 26.59
CA PRO A 795 -10.36 2.42 26.72
C PRO A 795 -10.30 0.89 26.82
N TYR A 796 -11.09 0.31 27.72
CA TYR A 796 -11.15 -1.15 27.92
C TYR A 796 -11.59 -1.88 26.64
N ASP A 797 -12.35 -1.21 25.77
CA ASP A 797 -12.88 -1.73 24.50
C ASP A 797 -11.78 -2.13 23.50
N VAL A 798 -10.52 -1.71 23.70
CA VAL A 798 -9.39 -2.09 22.82
C VAL A 798 -9.18 -3.60 22.79
N LEU A 799 -9.49 -4.31 23.88
CA LEU A 799 -9.37 -5.76 23.96
C LEU A 799 -10.38 -6.51 23.06
N ASP A 800 -11.49 -5.87 22.70
CA ASP A 800 -12.56 -6.45 21.87
C ASP A 800 -12.39 -6.11 20.37
N LEU A 801 -11.45 -5.22 20.04
CA LEU A 801 -11.13 -4.87 18.65
C LEU A 801 -10.36 -6.00 17.95
N ASP A 802 -10.48 -6.06 16.62
CA ASP A 802 -9.71 -6.98 15.78
C ASP A 802 -8.19 -6.86 16.03
N LEU A 803 -7.45 -7.96 15.88
CA LEU A 803 -6.00 -8.04 16.10
C LEU A 803 -5.20 -7.19 15.10
N VAL A 804 -5.83 -6.73 14.02
CA VAL A 804 -5.20 -5.86 13.01
C VAL A 804 -5.79 -4.44 13.07
N ALA A 805 -6.63 -4.14 14.08
CA ALA A 805 -7.26 -2.83 14.21
C ALA A 805 -6.21 -1.71 14.40
N GLU A 806 -6.44 -0.60 13.70
CA GLU A 806 -5.56 0.57 13.68
C GLU A 806 -5.28 1.13 15.09
N GLN A 807 -6.26 1.09 15.98
CA GLN A 807 -6.12 1.53 17.37
C GLN A 807 -5.09 0.70 18.14
N ARG A 808 -4.97 -0.61 17.87
CA ARG A 808 -3.94 -1.48 18.48
C ARG A 808 -2.55 -1.14 17.95
N VAL A 809 -2.45 -0.84 16.65
CA VAL A 809 -1.20 -0.40 16.03
C VAL A 809 -0.73 0.92 16.65
N HIS A 810 -1.64 1.90 16.80
CA HIS A 810 -1.34 3.18 17.45
C HIS A 810 -0.89 3.00 18.90
N LEU A 811 -1.54 2.10 19.65
CA LEU A 811 -1.13 1.76 21.01
C LEU A 811 0.30 1.20 21.06
N PHE A 812 0.63 0.26 20.18
CA PHE A 812 1.95 -0.36 20.15
C PHE A 812 3.04 0.64 19.72
N LEU A 813 2.75 1.52 18.76
CA LEU A 813 3.63 2.61 18.34
C LEU A 813 3.86 3.65 19.46
N ALA A 814 2.83 4.00 20.23
CA ALA A 814 2.97 4.91 21.36
C ALA A 814 3.88 4.34 22.46
N TRP A 815 3.69 3.05 22.80
CA TRP A 815 4.56 2.37 23.76
C TRP A 815 5.98 2.18 23.24
N SER A 816 6.17 1.90 21.95
CA SER A 816 7.50 1.76 21.37
C SER A 816 8.27 3.10 21.38
N LEU A 817 7.61 4.25 21.18
CA LEU A 817 8.23 5.57 21.36
C LEU A 817 8.69 5.80 22.81
N LEU A 818 7.82 5.54 23.79
CA LEU A 818 8.14 5.71 25.21
C LEU A 818 9.30 4.80 25.65
N LEU A 819 9.29 3.53 25.22
CA LEU A 819 10.35 2.58 25.51
C LEU A 819 11.66 2.94 24.80
N SER A 820 11.59 3.47 23.58
CA SER A 820 12.78 3.93 22.84
C SER A 820 13.45 5.11 23.54
N HIS A 821 12.67 6.10 24.02
CA HIS A 821 13.22 7.19 24.83
C HIS A 821 13.77 6.68 26.17
N LEU A 822 13.09 5.75 26.84
CA LEU A 822 13.61 5.15 28.07
C LEU A 822 14.92 4.37 27.84
N SER A 823 15.11 3.82 26.65
CA SER A 823 16.33 3.10 26.25
C SER A 823 17.50 4.04 25.91
N SER A 824 17.23 5.26 25.43
CA SER A 824 18.27 6.26 25.12
C SER A 824 18.84 6.92 26.37
N LEU A 825 18.07 6.96 27.47
CA LEU A 825 18.52 7.52 28.74
C LEU A 825 19.59 6.63 29.41
N PRO A 826 20.67 7.22 29.97
CA PRO A 826 21.67 6.46 30.72
C PRO A 826 21.04 5.69 31.88
N SER A 827 21.51 4.45 32.11
CA SER A 827 20.92 3.51 33.06
C SER A 827 20.81 4.03 34.50
N LEU A 828 21.72 4.93 34.90
CA LEU A 828 21.88 5.50 36.25
C LEU A 828 21.41 6.96 36.37
N SER A 829 20.59 7.43 35.43
CA SER A 829 20.14 8.83 35.41
C SER A 829 18.84 9.05 36.20
N ASN A 830 18.80 10.10 37.02
CA ASN A 830 17.60 10.51 37.77
C ASN A 830 16.35 10.72 36.86
N PRO A 831 16.45 11.29 35.64
CA PRO A 831 15.32 11.35 34.71
C PRO A 831 14.74 9.98 34.33
N ARG A 832 15.60 8.97 34.13
CA ARG A 832 15.18 7.60 33.82
C ARG A 832 14.40 6.98 34.99
N GLU A 833 14.92 7.09 36.22
CA GLU A 833 14.24 6.56 37.41
C GLU A 833 12.87 7.21 37.63
N ARG A 834 12.77 8.53 37.46
CA ARG A 834 11.50 9.25 37.58
C ARG A 834 10.49 8.82 36.51
N LEU A 835 10.91 8.62 35.26
CA LEU A 835 10.04 8.15 34.19
C LEU A 835 9.56 6.71 34.45
N VAL A 836 10.44 5.82 34.91
CA VAL A 836 10.05 4.45 35.31
C VAL A 836 9.03 4.49 36.44
N GLN A 837 9.24 5.32 37.45
CA GLN A 837 8.32 5.47 38.58
C GLN A 837 6.98 6.08 38.14
N TYR A 838 6.99 7.02 37.20
CA TYR A 838 5.78 7.56 36.59
C TYR A 838 4.97 6.46 35.92
N ILE A 839 5.57 5.71 35.00
CA ILE A 839 4.91 4.61 34.27
C ILE A 839 4.33 3.58 35.25
N GLN A 840 5.06 3.23 36.31
CA GLN A 840 4.57 2.30 37.34
C GLN A 840 3.31 2.79 38.08
N ASN A 841 3.14 4.11 38.22
CA ASN A 841 2.03 4.70 38.97
C ASN A 841 0.85 5.11 38.09
N SER A 842 1.09 5.53 36.85
CA SER A 842 0.08 6.14 35.97
C SER A 842 -0.33 5.29 34.76
N ALA A 843 0.53 4.42 34.25
CA ALA A 843 0.24 3.69 33.02
C ALA A 843 -0.70 2.50 33.25
N ASN A 844 -1.59 2.27 32.28
CA ASN A 844 -2.58 1.21 32.38
C ASN A 844 -1.97 -0.18 32.04
N PRO A 845 -2.05 -1.18 32.92
CA PRO A 845 -1.47 -2.51 32.70
C PRO A 845 -2.13 -3.30 31.56
N LEU A 846 -3.30 -2.87 31.06
CA LEU A 846 -4.02 -3.49 29.93
C LEU A 846 -3.15 -3.66 28.67
N ILE A 847 -2.10 -2.86 28.49
CA ILE A 847 -1.15 -3.06 27.38
C ILE A 847 -0.58 -4.49 27.36
N LEU A 848 -0.25 -5.06 28.52
CA LEU A 848 0.32 -6.40 28.62
C LEU A 848 -0.73 -7.46 28.25
N ASP A 849 -2.00 -7.26 28.64
CA ASP A 849 -3.10 -8.11 28.20
C ASP A 849 -3.29 -8.03 26.68
N CYS A 850 -3.25 -6.83 26.09
CA CYS A 850 -3.29 -6.63 24.65
C CYS A 850 -2.15 -7.37 23.94
N LEU A 851 -0.89 -7.19 24.38
CA LEU A 851 0.28 -7.87 23.79
C LEU A 851 0.09 -9.39 23.80
N PHE A 852 -0.38 -9.95 24.91
CA PHE A 852 -0.59 -11.39 25.02
C PHE A 852 -1.80 -11.91 24.26
N GLN A 853 -2.79 -11.09 23.88
CA GLN A 853 -3.79 -11.52 22.90
C GLN A 853 -3.12 -11.86 21.55
N HIS A 854 -2.15 -11.07 21.06
CA HIS A 854 -1.44 -11.38 19.81
C HIS A 854 -0.48 -12.57 19.95
N LEU A 855 0.09 -12.78 21.15
CA LEU A 855 1.00 -13.89 21.41
C LEU A 855 0.28 -15.22 21.68
N LEU A 856 -0.96 -15.18 22.23
CA LEU A 856 -1.71 -16.34 22.72
C LEU A 856 -2.96 -16.70 21.90
N SER A 857 -3.31 -15.95 20.83
CA SER A 857 -4.54 -16.18 20.05
C SER A 857 -4.73 -17.62 19.56
N ASP A 858 -3.65 -18.37 19.30
CA ASP A 858 -3.68 -19.78 18.86
C ASP A 858 -3.33 -20.81 19.97
N LEU A 859 -3.00 -20.39 21.20
CA LEU A 859 -2.52 -21.32 22.24
C LEU A 859 -3.60 -22.20 22.84
N SER A 860 -4.88 -21.90 22.62
CA SER A 860 -5.99 -22.80 22.98
C SER A 860 -5.91 -24.15 22.24
N LEU A 861 -5.17 -24.23 21.13
CA LEU A 861 -4.91 -25.47 20.37
C LEU A 861 -3.64 -26.22 20.83
N VAL A 862 -2.72 -25.59 21.58
CA VAL A 862 -1.44 -26.20 21.99
C VAL A 862 -1.61 -27.30 23.05
N HIS A 863 -2.75 -27.35 23.75
CA HIS A 863 -3.10 -28.51 24.58
C HIS A 863 -3.24 -29.83 23.78
N VAL A 864 -3.33 -29.77 22.44
CA VAL A 864 -3.39 -30.94 21.55
C VAL A 864 -1.99 -31.44 21.13
N LEU A 865 -0.94 -30.61 21.19
CA LEU A 865 0.41 -30.93 20.69
C LEU A 865 1.40 -31.32 21.80
N LYS A 866 0.97 -32.15 22.75
CA LYS A 866 1.88 -32.90 23.64
C LYS A 866 2.55 -34.11 22.95
N LYS A 867 2.81 -34.02 21.65
CA LYS A 867 3.63 -35.00 20.91
C LYS A 867 4.84 -34.28 20.32
N LYS A 868 6.01 -34.84 20.65
CA LYS A 868 7.33 -34.48 20.12
C LYS A 868 7.28 -34.27 18.61
N ASP A 869 8.01 -33.24 18.17
CA ASP A 869 8.42 -32.94 16.79
C ASP A 869 7.34 -32.37 15.85
N GLY A 870 6.52 -31.43 16.35
CA GLY A 870 5.73 -30.52 15.50
C GLY A 870 6.36 -29.12 15.46
N GLU A 871 6.53 -28.55 14.27
CA GLU A 871 6.97 -27.16 14.07
C GLU A 871 6.07 -26.19 14.85
N LEU A 872 6.69 -25.20 15.52
CA LEU A 872 5.98 -24.16 16.26
C LEU A 872 5.16 -23.31 15.28
N PRO A 873 3.92 -22.89 15.61
CA PRO A 873 3.16 -21.98 14.76
C PRO A 873 4.00 -20.74 14.40
N ASN A 874 4.02 -20.35 13.12
CA ASN A 874 4.84 -19.25 12.61
C ASN A 874 4.71 -17.96 13.43
N VAL A 875 3.50 -17.65 13.90
CA VAL A 875 3.18 -16.48 14.74
C VAL A 875 4.02 -16.44 16.03
N ILE A 876 4.10 -17.57 16.75
CA ILE A 876 4.83 -17.65 18.04
C ILE A 876 6.34 -17.64 17.79
N SER A 877 6.79 -18.28 16.71
CA SER A 877 8.19 -18.28 16.32
C SER A 877 8.70 -16.86 16.04
N GLU A 878 7.96 -16.09 15.23
CA GLU A 878 8.33 -14.72 14.87
C GLU A 878 8.26 -13.76 16.06
N ALA A 879 7.26 -13.93 16.93
CA ALA A 879 7.19 -13.19 18.19
C ALA A 879 8.37 -13.49 19.13
N ALA A 880 8.77 -14.76 19.22
CA ALA A 880 9.89 -15.17 20.07
C ALA A 880 11.24 -14.65 19.53
N THR A 881 11.45 -14.69 18.21
CA THR A 881 12.66 -14.13 17.58
C THR A 881 12.72 -12.61 17.78
N ALA A 882 11.61 -11.91 17.57
CA ALA A 882 11.52 -10.47 17.77
C ALA A 882 11.74 -10.06 19.25
N ALA A 883 11.15 -10.79 20.20
CA ALA A 883 11.38 -10.56 21.64
C ALA A 883 12.85 -10.75 22.02
N LYS A 884 13.50 -11.80 21.51
CA LYS A 884 14.93 -12.04 21.74
C LYS A 884 15.77 -10.92 21.13
N CYS A 885 15.48 -10.53 19.89
CA CYS A 885 16.18 -9.44 19.20
C CYS A 885 16.06 -8.13 19.99
N SER A 886 14.87 -7.71 20.42
CA SER A 886 14.68 -6.47 21.18
C SER A 886 15.37 -6.49 22.54
N ILE A 887 15.39 -7.63 23.23
CA ILE A 887 16.15 -7.79 24.48
C ILE A 887 17.65 -7.66 24.23
N THR A 888 18.18 -8.18 23.13
CA THR A 888 19.61 -8.11 22.83
C THR A 888 20.04 -6.73 22.32
N SER A 889 19.31 -6.17 21.36
CA SER A 889 19.60 -4.86 20.75
C SER A 889 19.26 -3.70 21.67
N GLY A 890 18.28 -3.87 22.57
CA GLY A 890 17.72 -2.78 23.37
C GLY A 890 16.85 -1.82 22.56
N SER A 891 16.41 -2.19 21.35
CA SER A 891 15.62 -1.36 20.44
C SER A 891 14.46 -2.15 19.85
N VAL A 892 13.37 -1.45 19.52
CA VAL A 892 12.18 -1.96 18.83
C VAL A 892 12.08 -1.46 17.38
N LEU A 893 13.02 -0.63 16.92
CA LEU A 893 12.99 0.01 15.60
C LEU A 893 12.88 -1.02 14.46
N PHE A 894 13.64 -2.11 14.53
CA PHE A 894 13.63 -3.19 13.53
C PHE A 894 12.25 -3.83 13.35
N SER A 895 11.43 -3.89 14.40
CA SER A 895 10.07 -4.43 14.34
C SER A 895 9.06 -3.43 13.78
N VAL A 896 9.34 -2.13 13.92
CA VAL A 896 8.51 -1.07 13.31
C VAL A 896 8.80 -0.98 11.80
N GLU A 897 10.06 -1.15 11.40
CA GLU A 897 10.47 -1.21 9.99
C GLU A 897 9.79 -2.39 9.25
N SER A 898 9.71 -3.56 9.90
CA SER A 898 9.11 -4.75 9.32
C SER A 898 7.59 -4.84 9.49
N LEU A 899 6.95 -3.90 10.21
CA LEU A 899 5.52 -3.92 10.55
C LEU A 899 4.60 -3.86 9.32
N TRP A 900 5.08 -3.30 8.22
CA TRP A 900 4.27 -2.94 7.05
C TRP A 900 4.42 -3.94 5.89
N PRO A 901 3.35 -4.27 5.14
CA PRO A 901 1.92 -4.07 5.46
C PRO A 901 1.51 -4.81 6.73
N ILE A 902 0.50 -4.30 7.46
CA ILE A 902 0.05 -4.88 8.73
C ILE A 902 -0.57 -6.25 8.48
N ASP A 903 -0.04 -7.27 9.15
CA ASP A 903 -0.59 -8.62 9.18
C ASP A 903 -0.51 -9.20 10.61
N PRO A 904 -1.30 -10.24 10.95
CA PRO A 904 -1.30 -10.82 12.29
C PRO A 904 0.07 -11.35 12.74
N VAL A 905 0.90 -11.87 11.83
CA VAL A 905 2.23 -12.40 12.15
C VAL A 905 3.18 -11.26 12.52
N LYS A 906 3.19 -10.18 11.74
CA LYS A 906 3.98 -8.97 12.04
C LYS A 906 3.52 -8.26 13.30
N MET A 907 2.21 -8.21 13.54
CA MET A 907 1.67 -7.68 14.79
C MET A 907 2.11 -8.51 16.00
N ALA A 908 2.16 -9.84 15.88
CA ALA A 908 2.70 -10.70 16.93
C ALA A 908 4.21 -10.53 17.11
N ALA A 909 4.97 -10.38 16.03
CA ALA A 909 6.39 -10.03 16.06
C ALA A 909 6.64 -8.72 16.82
N PHE A 910 5.87 -7.68 16.48
CA PHE A 910 5.96 -6.37 17.13
C PHE A 910 5.53 -6.43 18.61
N ALA A 911 4.47 -7.17 18.93
CA ALA A 911 4.06 -7.40 20.31
C ALA A 911 5.15 -8.13 21.12
N GLY A 912 5.79 -9.15 20.53
CA GLY A 912 6.93 -9.85 21.12
C GLY A 912 8.11 -8.92 21.38
N ALA A 913 8.46 -8.06 20.42
CA ALA A 913 9.52 -7.07 20.56
C ALA A 913 9.25 -6.08 21.70
N ILE A 914 8.03 -5.52 21.79
CA ILE A 914 7.61 -4.62 22.87
C ILE A 914 7.67 -5.34 24.22
N TYR A 915 7.12 -6.56 24.31
CA TYR A 915 7.16 -7.34 25.56
C TYR A 915 8.60 -7.61 26.01
N GLY A 916 9.48 -8.02 25.09
CA GLY A 916 10.90 -8.23 25.37
C GLY A 916 11.58 -6.95 25.89
N LEU A 917 11.30 -5.80 25.27
CA LEU A 917 11.87 -4.53 25.70
C LEU A 917 11.29 -4.06 27.05
N MET A 918 10.00 -4.28 27.30
CA MET A 918 9.37 -4.02 28.61
C MET A 918 9.97 -4.88 29.72
N LEU A 919 10.27 -6.16 29.47
CA LEU A 919 10.95 -7.01 30.44
C LEU A 919 12.36 -6.50 30.78
N ARG A 920 13.07 -5.95 29.79
CA ARG A 920 14.41 -5.39 29.98
C ARG A 920 14.40 -4.03 30.70
N LEU A 921 13.46 -3.14 30.37
CA LEU A 921 13.45 -1.76 30.86
C LEU A 921 12.53 -1.53 32.07
N LEU A 922 11.44 -2.27 32.16
CA LEU A 922 10.36 -2.10 33.14
C LEU A 922 9.99 -3.42 33.86
N PRO A 923 10.96 -4.16 34.43
CA PRO A 923 10.70 -5.49 35.00
C PRO A 923 9.69 -5.45 36.16
N ALA A 924 9.71 -4.41 36.99
CA ALA A 924 8.78 -4.27 38.11
C ALA A 924 7.33 -3.98 37.66
N TYR A 925 7.14 -3.27 36.55
CA TYR A 925 5.82 -3.02 35.96
C TYR A 925 5.21 -4.33 35.45
N VAL A 926 5.99 -5.11 34.69
CA VAL A 926 5.55 -6.42 34.20
C VAL A 926 5.30 -7.41 35.34
N TRP A 927 6.15 -7.39 36.38
CA TRP A 927 5.99 -8.23 37.56
C TRP A 927 4.70 -7.90 38.34
N GLY A 928 4.35 -6.62 38.49
CA GLY A 928 3.11 -6.19 39.13
C GLY A 928 1.89 -6.76 38.41
N TRP A 929 1.80 -6.52 37.10
CA TRP A 929 0.73 -7.09 36.26
C TRP A 929 0.68 -8.62 36.34
N PHE A 930 1.81 -9.31 36.20
CA PHE A 930 1.86 -10.77 36.24
C PHE A 930 1.42 -11.33 37.61
N SER A 931 1.72 -10.64 38.71
CA SER A 931 1.34 -11.05 40.06
C SER A 931 -0.17 -10.89 40.32
N ASP A 932 -0.82 -9.97 39.61
CA ASP A 932 -2.25 -9.71 39.71
C ASP A 932 -3.10 -10.65 38.83
N LEU A 933 -2.48 -11.41 37.92
CA LEU A 933 -3.16 -12.38 37.07
C LEU A 933 -3.79 -13.51 37.90
N ARG A 934 -5.12 -13.62 37.82
CA ARG A 934 -5.88 -14.67 38.53
C ARG A 934 -5.97 -15.98 37.75
N ASP A 935 -5.92 -15.92 36.42
CA ASP A 935 -6.01 -17.12 35.59
C ASP A 935 -4.69 -17.91 35.59
N ARG A 936 -4.75 -19.12 36.15
CA ARG A 936 -3.60 -20.02 36.26
C ARG A 936 -3.14 -20.55 34.90
N SER A 937 -4.04 -20.75 33.94
CA SER A 937 -3.62 -21.21 32.60
C SER A 937 -2.83 -20.13 31.89
N THR A 938 -3.36 -18.91 31.81
CA THR A 938 -2.70 -17.76 31.18
C THR A 938 -1.37 -17.45 31.85
N SER A 939 -1.33 -17.39 33.19
CA SER A 939 -0.09 -17.19 33.95
C SER A 939 0.97 -18.26 33.65
N SER A 940 0.58 -19.54 33.57
CA SER A 940 1.51 -20.62 33.22
C SER A 940 2.02 -20.55 31.79
N MET A 941 1.19 -20.10 30.83
CA MET A 941 1.61 -19.94 29.43
C MET A 941 2.60 -18.79 29.28
N ILE A 942 2.31 -17.64 29.90
CA ILE A 942 3.22 -16.48 29.95
C ILE A 942 4.56 -16.90 30.59
N GLU A 943 4.54 -17.57 31.74
CA GLU A 943 5.76 -18.02 32.42
C GLU A 943 6.58 -18.97 31.54
N SER A 944 5.93 -19.87 30.79
CA SER A 944 6.60 -20.78 29.85
C SER A 944 7.23 -20.03 28.68
N PHE A 945 6.53 -19.08 28.08
CA PHE A 945 7.03 -18.27 26.97
C PHE A 945 8.26 -17.46 27.40
N THR A 946 8.15 -16.74 28.53
CA THR A 946 9.23 -15.91 29.07
C THR A 946 10.45 -16.74 29.44
N ARG A 947 10.25 -17.87 30.14
CA ARG A 947 11.34 -18.79 30.51
C ARG A 947 12.12 -19.32 29.29
N THR A 948 11.42 -19.59 28.19
CA THR A 948 12.03 -20.24 27.03
C THR A 948 12.78 -19.24 26.15
N TRP A 949 12.18 -18.07 25.89
CA TRP A 949 12.67 -17.15 24.85
C TRP A 949 13.25 -15.84 25.39
N CYS A 950 12.71 -15.31 26.50
CA CYS A 950 13.07 -13.99 27.01
C CYS A 950 14.08 -14.03 28.17
N SER A 951 13.94 -14.97 29.11
CA SER A 951 14.81 -15.07 30.29
C SER A 951 16.28 -15.37 29.95
N PRO A 952 16.61 -16.28 29.01
CA PRO A 952 18.02 -16.58 28.70
C PRO A 952 18.86 -15.35 28.27
N PRO A 953 18.42 -14.50 27.31
CA PRO A 953 19.18 -13.30 26.97
C PRO A 953 19.19 -12.25 28.10
N LEU A 954 18.11 -12.11 28.88
CA LEU A 954 18.08 -11.18 30.04
C LEU A 954 19.10 -11.57 31.12
N VAL A 955 19.14 -12.85 31.50
CA VAL A 955 20.09 -13.37 32.48
C VAL A 955 21.52 -13.22 31.98
N ALA A 956 21.78 -13.55 30.71
CA ALA A 956 23.10 -13.38 30.12
C ALA A 956 23.57 -11.91 30.15
N ASN A 957 22.68 -10.96 29.87
CA ASN A 957 22.96 -9.52 29.95
C ASN A 957 23.29 -9.09 31.39
N GLU A 958 22.47 -9.45 32.37
CA GLU A 958 22.71 -9.09 33.78
C GLU A 958 24.03 -9.65 34.32
N LEU A 959 24.30 -10.95 34.07
CA LEU A 959 25.55 -11.58 34.50
C LEU A 959 26.77 -10.94 33.82
N SER A 960 26.62 -10.47 32.57
CA SER A 960 27.67 -9.74 31.86
C SER A 960 27.92 -8.37 32.50
N LEU A 961 26.87 -7.61 32.82
CA LEU A 961 26.97 -6.30 33.48
C LEU A 961 27.63 -6.40 34.86
N ILE A 962 27.30 -7.42 35.64
CA ILE A 962 27.94 -7.67 36.95
C ILE A 962 29.43 -8.00 36.76
N LYS A 963 29.78 -8.79 35.74
CA LYS A 963 31.18 -9.12 35.46
C LYS A 963 32.00 -7.88 35.05
N THR A 964 31.42 -6.93 34.31
CA THR A 964 32.11 -5.71 33.86
C THR A 964 32.11 -4.60 34.92
N ALA A 965 31.21 -4.64 35.89
CA ALA A 965 31.00 -3.63 36.93
C ALA A 965 32.19 -3.35 37.88
N ASN A 966 33.30 -4.11 37.77
CA ASN A 966 34.53 -4.08 38.55
C ASN A 966 34.34 -3.78 40.05
N PHE A 967 34.19 -4.83 40.85
CA PHE A 967 34.03 -4.76 42.30
C PHE A 967 35.34 -4.87 43.09
N ALA A 968 36.50 -4.66 42.44
CA ALA A 968 37.80 -4.87 43.07
C ALA A 968 37.99 -4.01 44.34
N ASP A 969 38.00 -4.67 45.49
CA ASP A 969 38.26 -4.12 46.81
C ASP A 969 38.98 -5.20 47.63
N GLU A 970 39.86 -4.80 48.55
CA GLU A 970 40.60 -5.72 49.43
C GLU A 970 39.67 -6.57 50.28
N ASN A 971 38.50 -6.03 50.66
CA ASN A 971 37.53 -6.68 51.54
C ASN A 971 36.32 -7.27 50.80
N PHE A 972 36.25 -7.15 49.46
CA PHE A 972 35.07 -7.56 48.70
C PHE A 972 35.42 -8.14 47.33
N SER A 973 34.82 -9.29 47.00
CA SER A 973 34.97 -9.93 45.68
C SER A 973 33.65 -10.48 45.16
N VAL A 974 33.48 -10.47 43.83
CA VAL A 974 32.29 -10.99 43.15
C VAL A 974 32.72 -11.99 42.09
N SER A 975 32.14 -13.19 42.13
CA SER A 975 32.33 -14.23 41.11
C SER A 975 31.01 -14.57 40.43
N VAL A 976 31.05 -14.81 39.12
CA VAL A 976 29.86 -15.01 38.29
C VAL A 976 29.90 -16.39 37.63
N SER A 977 28.86 -17.20 37.87
CA SER A 977 28.67 -18.53 37.28
C SER A 977 27.56 -18.49 36.22
N LYS A 978 27.96 -18.50 34.94
CA LYS A 978 27.02 -18.46 33.81
C LYS A 978 26.22 -19.75 33.65
N SER A 979 26.78 -20.92 34.00
CA SER A 979 26.09 -22.21 33.85
C SER A 979 25.02 -22.43 34.91
N ALA A 980 25.19 -21.85 36.09
CA ALA A 980 24.24 -21.96 37.19
C ALA A 980 23.25 -20.78 37.27
N ASN A 981 23.48 -19.71 36.50
CA ASN A 981 22.79 -18.42 36.65
C ASN A 981 22.95 -17.80 38.06
N GLU A 982 24.16 -17.92 38.63
CA GLU A 982 24.45 -17.52 40.00
C GLU A 982 25.59 -16.49 40.08
N VAL A 983 25.50 -15.61 41.07
CA VAL A 983 26.54 -14.65 41.43
C VAL A 983 26.89 -14.86 42.90
N VAL A 984 28.19 -15.03 43.20
CA VAL A 984 28.68 -15.16 44.57
C VAL A 984 29.40 -13.87 44.96
N ALA A 985 28.85 -13.16 45.93
CA ALA A 985 29.42 -11.95 46.53
C ALA A 985 30.04 -12.30 47.88
N THR A 986 31.37 -12.15 48.01
CA THR A 986 32.15 -12.51 49.19
C THR A 986 32.67 -11.24 49.86
N TYR A 987 32.28 -11.01 51.11
CA TYR A 987 32.77 -9.89 51.93
C TYR A 987 33.60 -10.43 53.10
N THR A 988 34.81 -9.91 53.30
CA THR A 988 35.73 -10.36 54.36
C THR A 988 36.47 -9.17 54.98
N LYS A 989 36.39 -9.00 56.31
CA LYS A 989 37.07 -7.95 57.08
C LYS A 989 37.44 -8.46 58.48
N ASP A 990 38.71 -8.32 58.90
CA ASP A 990 39.21 -8.66 60.24
C ASP A 990 38.79 -10.07 60.74
N GLU A 991 39.02 -11.11 59.93
CA GLU A 991 38.63 -12.53 60.19
C GLU A 991 37.10 -12.80 60.26
N THR A 992 36.27 -11.79 60.06
CA THR A 992 34.82 -11.92 59.88
C THR A 992 34.44 -11.82 58.40
N GLY A 993 33.46 -12.61 57.94
CA GLY A 993 33.07 -12.57 56.53
C GLY A 993 31.81 -13.34 56.18
N MET A 994 31.17 -12.98 55.07
CA MET A 994 29.92 -13.56 54.58
C MET A 994 29.99 -13.78 53.06
N ASP A 995 29.57 -14.97 52.62
CA ASP A 995 29.44 -15.31 51.22
C ASP A 995 27.94 -15.40 50.86
N LEU A 996 27.48 -14.48 50.02
CA LEU A 996 26.12 -14.46 49.49
C LEU A 996 26.06 -15.06 48.09
N ILE A 997 25.07 -15.92 47.86
CA ILE A 997 24.71 -16.45 46.54
C ILE A 997 23.44 -15.76 46.08
N ILE A 998 23.47 -15.17 44.89
CA ILE A 998 22.33 -14.55 44.22
C ILE A 998 22.02 -15.41 42.99
N ARG A 999 20.85 -16.08 42.97
CA ARG A 999 20.43 -16.95 41.86
C ARG A 999 19.32 -16.29 41.05
N LEU A 1000 19.54 -16.12 39.75
CA LEU A 1000 18.49 -15.67 38.84
C LEU A 1000 17.59 -16.86 38.48
N PRO A 1001 16.25 -16.74 38.65
CA PRO A 1001 15.33 -17.82 38.34
C PRO A 1001 15.23 -18.06 36.83
N ALA A 1002 14.82 -19.27 36.43
CA ALA A 1002 14.67 -19.63 35.02
C ALA A 1002 13.62 -18.77 34.29
N SER A 1003 12.63 -18.21 35.00
CA SER A 1003 11.61 -17.28 34.50
C SER A 1003 11.88 -15.83 34.89
N TYR A 1004 13.15 -15.43 35.08
CA TYR A 1004 13.53 -14.03 35.36
C TYR A 1004 13.00 -13.07 34.27
N PRO A 1005 12.41 -11.91 34.60
CA PRO A 1005 12.20 -11.32 35.93
C PRO A 1005 10.82 -11.61 36.59
N LEU A 1006 10.01 -12.54 36.05
CA LEU A 1006 8.66 -12.82 36.57
C LEU A 1006 8.69 -13.45 37.97
N ARG A 1007 9.73 -14.22 38.28
CA ARG A 1007 10.00 -14.75 39.61
C ARG A 1007 11.07 -13.91 40.32
N PRO A 1008 10.97 -13.73 41.64
CA PRO A 1008 11.96 -13.00 42.39
C PRO A 1008 13.33 -13.70 42.35
N VAL A 1009 14.38 -12.90 42.34
CA VAL A 1009 15.76 -13.38 42.47
C VAL A 1009 15.95 -13.96 43.87
N ASP A 1010 16.53 -15.16 43.92
CA ASP A 1010 16.77 -15.88 45.16
C ASP A 1010 18.13 -15.47 45.75
N VAL A 1011 18.16 -15.20 47.05
CA VAL A 1011 19.38 -14.77 47.75
C VAL A 1011 19.58 -15.66 48.96
N ASP A 1012 20.72 -16.34 49.00
CA ASP A 1012 21.11 -17.26 50.06
C ASP A 1012 22.47 -16.90 50.66
N CYS A 1013 22.73 -17.36 51.88
CA CYS A 1013 24.04 -17.26 52.51
C CYS A 1013 24.74 -18.62 52.46
N MET A 1014 25.85 -18.72 51.72
CA MET A 1014 26.63 -19.95 51.60
C MET A 1014 27.51 -20.21 52.83
N ARG A 1015 28.13 -19.15 53.35
CA ARG A 1015 29.06 -19.22 54.47
C ARG A 1015 29.02 -17.93 55.28
N SER A 1016 29.06 -18.05 56.59
CA SER A 1016 29.26 -16.94 57.52
C SER A 1016 30.37 -17.31 58.51
N LEU A 1017 31.35 -16.42 58.69
CA LEU A 1017 32.49 -16.57 59.58
C LEU A 1017 32.49 -15.37 60.54
N GLY A 1018 32.46 -15.64 61.85
CA GLY A 1018 32.50 -14.57 62.87
C GLY A 1018 31.26 -13.69 62.97
N ILE A 1019 30.14 -14.07 62.35
CA ILE A 1019 28.87 -13.31 62.34
C ILE A 1019 27.78 -14.09 63.10
N SER A 1020 27.01 -13.43 63.96
CA SER A 1020 25.89 -14.06 64.67
C SER A 1020 24.71 -14.36 63.73
N GLU A 1021 23.92 -15.42 64.02
CA GLU A 1021 22.74 -15.78 63.20
C GLU A 1021 21.74 -14.61 63.01
N VAL A 1022 21.59 -13.76 64.04
CA VAL A 1022 20.69 -12.61 64.00
C VAL A 1022 21.19 -11.57 62.99
N LYS A 1023 22.49 -11.26 63.00
CA LYS A 1023 23.11 -10.35 62.03
C LYS A 1023 23.05 -10.94 60.62
N GLN A 1024 23.38 -12.22 60.48
CA GLN A 1024 23.30 -12.94 59.21
C GLN A 1024 21.90 -12.85 58.58
N ARG A 1025 20.83 -13.09 59.36
CA ARG A 1025 19.45 -12.97 58.87
C ARG A 1025 19.09 -11.55 58.46
N LYS A 1026 19.49 -10.53 59.24
CA LYS A 1026 19.25 -9.12 58.89
C LYS A 1026 19.95 -8.74 57.59
N TRP A 1027 21.21 -9.15 57.45
CA TRP A 1027 22.03 -8.91 56.28
C TRP A 1027 21.48 -9.57 55.01
N LEU A 1028 20.97 -10.80 55.14
CA LEU A 1028 20.29 -11.50 54.07
C LEU A 1028 19.00 -10.76 53.65
N MET A 1029 18.17 -10.35 54.61
CA MET A 1029 16.93 -9.60 54.36
C MET A 1029 17.21 -8.24 53.71
N SER A 1030 18.26 -7.55 54.14
CA SER A 1030 18.71 -6.29 53.54
C SER A 1030 19.09 -6.50 52.06
N MET A 1031 19.84 -7.55 51.74
CA MET A 1031 20.17 -7.88 50.35
C MET A 1031 18.93 -8.24 49.51
N MET A 1032 18.03 -9.08 50.03
CA MET A 1032 16.75 -9.39 49.37
C MET A 1032 15.96 -8.11 49.06
N MET A 1033 15.96 -7.14 49.97
CA MET A 1033 15.31 -5.84 49.77
C MET A 1033 16.02 -4.97 48.74
N PHE A 1034 17.36 -4.94 48.68
CA PHE A 1034 18.07 -4.21 47.63
C PHE A 1034 17.80 -4.82 46.26
N VAL A 1035 17.90 -6.13 46.11
CA VAL A 1035 17.65 -6.83 44.85
C VAL A 1035 16.22 -6.60 44.35
N ARG A 1036 15.23 -6.63 45.25
CA ARG A 1036 13.82 -6.39 44.89
C ARG A 1036 13.54 -4.94 44.48
N ASN A 1037 14.21 -3.96 45.09
CA ASN A 1037 13.92 -2.53 44.88
C ASN A 1037 14.73 -1.89 43.74
N GLN A 1038 15.78 -2.55 43.22
CA GLN A 1038 16.64 -1.99 42.18
C GLN A 1038 16.16 -2.24 40.74
N ASN A 1039 14.86 -2.55 40.54
CA ASN A 1039 14.21 -2.66 39.22
C ASN A 1039 15.03 -3.42 38.17
N GLY A 1040 15.68 -4.52 38.56
CA GLY A 1040 16.48 -5.36 37.65
C GLY A 1040 17.98 -5.01 37.56
N ALA A 1041 18.46 -3.90 38.14
CA ALA A 1041 19.87 -3.52 38.14
C ALA A 1041 20.65 -4.23 39.26
N LEU A 1042 20.97 -5.52 39.06
CA LEU A 1042 21.61 -6.36 40.09
C LEU A 1042 23.02 -5.87 40.49
N ALA A 1043 23.79 -5.34 39.53
CA ALA A 1043 25.12 -4.79 39.83
C ALA A 1043 25.05 -3.63 40.84
N GLU A 1044 24.04 -2.76 40.73
CA GLU A 1044 23.84 -1.67 41.69
C GLU A 1044 23.36 -2.16 43.04
N ALA A 1045 22.47 -3.15 43.06
CA ALA A 1045 22.05 -3.78 44.32
C ALA A 1045 23.27 -4.31 45.10
N ILE A 1046 24.22 -4.96 44.41
CA ILE A 1046 25.47 -5.45 45.01
C ILE A 1046 26.34 -4.28 45.50
N ARG A 1047 26.48 -3.19 44.73
CA ARG A 1047 27.25 -2.00 45.17
C ARG A 1047 26.66 -1.32 46.39
N VAL A 1048 25.34 -1.12 46.41
CA VAL A 1048 24.65 -0.49 47.54
C VAL A 1048 24.73 -1.38 48.78
N TRP A 1049 24.59 -2.70 48.61
CA TRP A 1049 24.76 -3.66 49.69
C TRP A 1049 26.17 -3.64 50.28
N LYS A 1050 27.22 -3.64 49.44
CA LYS A 1050 28.61 -3.47 49.89
C LYS A 1050 28.78 -2.19 50.71
N ARG A 1051 28.30 -1.06 50.19
CA ARG A 1051 28.37 0.24 50.88
C ARG A 1051 27.61 0.23 52.21
N ASN A 1052 26.48 -0.48 52.27
CA ASN A 1052 25.72 -0.65 53.50
C ASN A 1052 26.55 -1.37 54.58
N PHE A 1053 27.28 -2.42 54.18
CA PHE A 1053 28.17 -3.17 55.06
C PHE A 1053 29.34 -2.32 55.53
N ASP A 1054 30.01 -1.62 54.62
CA ASP A 1054 31.13 -0.74 54.94
C ASP A 1054 30.71 0.28 56.03
N LYS A 1055 29.52 0.88 55.91
CA LYS A 1055 28.97 1.82 56.89
C LYS A 1055 28.60 1.17 58.23
N GLU A 1056 28.12 -0.06 58.23
CA GLU A 1056 27.84 -0.80 59.46
C GLU A 1056 29.15 -1.11 60.22
N PHE A 1057 30.21 -1.49 59.51
CA PHE A 1057 31.55 -1.69 60.10
C PHE A 1057 32.22 -0.39 60.56
N GLU A 1058 31.87 0.75 59.97
CA GLU A 1058 32.24 2.10 60.48
C GLU A 1058 31.48 2.49 61.77
N GLY A 1059 30.53 1.66 62.23
CA GLY A 1059 29.78 1.87 63.47
C GLY A 1059 28.49 2.69 63.32
N VAL A 1060 27.99 2.89 62.09
CA VAL A 1060 26.71 3.56 61.86
C VAL A 1060 25.57 2.61 62.22
N GLU A 1061 24.70 3.02 63.15
CA GLU A 1061 23.52 2.24 63.53
C GLU A 1061 22.54 2.07 62.37
N GLU A 1062 22.00 0.85 62.23
CA GLU A 1062 20.95 0.52 61.28
C GLU A 1062 19.60 1.17 61.64
N CYS A 1063 18.76 1.40 60.63
CA CYS A 1063 17.38 1.81 60.85
C CYS A 1063 16.55 0.61 61.36
N PRO A 1064 15.89 0.70 62.52
CA PRO A 1064 15.11 -0.42 63.08
C PRO A 1064 13.85 -0.79 62.29
N ILE A 1065 13.41 0.04 61.33
CA ILE A 1065 12.23 -0.24 60.49
C ILE A 1065 12.60 -1.12 59.29
N CYS A 1066 13.71 -0.80 58.61
CA CYS A 1066 14.12 -1.51 57.39
C CYS A 1066 15.36 -2.41 57.59
N TYR A 1067 15.92 -2.45 58.79
CA TYR A 1067 17.11 -3.25 59.15
C TYR A 1067 18.32 -2.99 58.24
N SER A 1068 18.48 -1.75 57.78
CA SER A 1068 19.55 -1.33 56.88
C SER A 1068 20.12 0.01 57.32
N VAL A 1069 21.43 0.22 57.13
CA VAL A 1069 22.09 1.50 57.34
C VAL A 1069 21.80 2.45 56.18
N ILE A 1070 21.75 1.94 54.96
CA ILE A 1070 21.43 2.69 53.76
C ILE A 1070 20.00 2.37 53.35
N HIS A 1071 19.15 3.40 53.25
CA HIS A 1071 17.77 3.22 52.82
C HIS A 1071 17.73 2.64 51.39
N THR A 1072 16.88 1.65 51.16
CA THR A 1072 16.91 0.81 49.95
C THR A 1072 16.48 1.52 48.67
N VAL A 1073 15.83 2.69 48.78
CA VAL A 1073 15.31 3.45 47.62
C VAL A 1073 16.05 4.76 47.42
N ASN A 1074 16.19 5.58 48.47
CA ASN A 1074 16.77 6.93 48.37
C ASN A 1074 18.21 7.02 48.89
N HIS A 1075 18.81 5.88 49.24
CA HIS A 1075 20.20 5.75 49.69
C HIS A 1075 20.60 6.64 50.89
N SER A 1076 19.63 7.15 51.64
CA SER A 1076 19.85 7.99 52.81
C SER A 1076 20.31 7.20 54.04
N LEU A 1077 21.00 7.86 54.97
CA LEU A 1077 21.38 7.31 56.27
C LEU A 1077 20.30 7.62 57.33
N PRO A 1078 20.16 6.80 58.39
CA PRO A 1078 19.21 7.06 59.45
C PRO A 1078 19.68 8.25 60.29
N ARG A 1079 18.99 9.38 60.14
CA ARG A 1079 19.34 10.64 60.82
C ARG A 1079 18.33 11.03 61.91
N LEU A 1080 17.09 10.54 61.84
CA LEU A 1080 16.02 10.94 62.77
C LEU A 1080 16.07 10.10 64.04
N ALA A 1081 16.58 10.66 65.14
CA ALA A 1081 16.66 9.97 66.43
C ALA A 1081 15.39 10.16 67.27
N CYS A 1082 14.85 9.07 67.83
CA CYS A 1082 13.78 9.18 68.82
C CYS A 1082 14.30 9.88 70.10
N LYS A 1083 13.53 10.82 70.65
CA LYS A 1083 13.93 11.54 71.86
C LYS A 1083 14.08 10.63 73.08
N THR A 1084 13.25 9.58 73.18
CA THR A 1084 13.24 8.64 74.31
C THR A 1084 14.29 7.54 74.15
N CYS A 1085 14.20 6.70 73.12
CA CYS A 1085 15.08 5.53 72.97
C CYS A 1085 16.37 5.80 72.16
N LYS A 1086 16.55 7.02 71.64
CA LYS A 1086 17.75 7.49 70.90
C LYS A 1086 18.09 6.76 69.60
N HIS A 1087 17.42 5.65 69.27
CA HIS A 1087 17.56 4.97 67.98
C HIS A 1087 17.21 5.88 66.81
N LYS A 1088 18.01 5.76 65.73
CA LYS A 1088 17.88 6.55 64.50
C LYS A 1088 17.07 5.82 63.44
N PHE A 1089 16.29 6.58 62.68
CA PHE A 1089 15.43 6.09 61.60
C PHE A 1089 15.71 6.86 60.31
N HIS A 1090 15.51 6.20 59.16
CA HIS A 1090 15.38 6.91 57.88
C HIS A 1090 14.10 7.72 57.88
N ALA A 1091 14.16 8.94 57.33
CA ALA A 1091 12.99 9.80 57.19
C ALA A 1091 11.86 9.07 56.44
N ALA A 1092 12.16 8.50 55.27
CA ALA A 1092 11.18 7.78 54.46
C ALA A 1092 10.51 6.62 55.20
N CYS A 1093 11.28 5.79 55.93
CA CYS A 1093 10.73 4.69 56.72
C CYS A 1093 9.78 5.20 57.82
N LEU A 1094 10.19 6.27 58.51
CA LEU A 1094 9.41 6.83 59.62
C LEU A 1094 8.12 7.50 59.13
N TYR A 1095 8.18 8.26 58.02
CA TYR A 1095 7.00 8.84 57.39
C TYR A 1095 6.00 7.77 56.95
N LYS A 1096 6.49 6.71 56.28
CA LYS A 1096 5.65 5.57 55.88
C LYS A 1096 5.03 4.86 57.09
N TRP A 1097 5.78 4.73 58.18
CA TRP A 1097 5.25 4.17 59.42
C TRP A 1097 4.14 5.03 60.01
N PHE A 1098 4.31 6.35 60.07
CA PHE A 1098 3.28 7.25 60.60
C PHE A 1098 2.02 7.28 59.72
N SER A 1099 2.18 7.26 58.40
CA SER A 1099 1.03 7.25 57.48
C SER A 1099 0.22 5.95 57.58
N THR A 1100 0.89 4.80 57.73
CA THR A 1100 0.24 3.49 57.83
C THR A 1100 -0.31 3.16 59.22
N SER A 1101 0.35 3.62 60.29
CA SER A 1101 -0.08 3.36 61.67
C SER A 1101 -1.07 4.41 62.22
N HIS A 1102 -1.26 5.51 61.49
CA HIS A 1102 -2.06 6.68 61.90
C HIS A 1102 -1.64 7.28 63.25
N LYS A 1103 -0.40 7.03 63.71
CA LYS A 1103 0.14 7.52 64.99
C LYS A 1103 1.58 7.99 64.81
N SER A 1104 1.93 9.15 65.36
CA SER A 1104 3.29 9.69 65.40
C SER A 1104 4.12 9.13 66.56
N SER A 1105 3.97 7.85 66.88
CA SER A 1105 4.71 7.16 67.94
C SER A 1105 5.91 6.39 67.39
N CYS A 1106 7.01 6.38 68.15
CA CYS A 1106 8.21 5.62 67.83
C CYS A 1106 7.89 4.12 67.68
N PRO A 1107 8.31 3.46 66.57
CA PRO A 1107 8.05 2.03 66.36
C PRO A 1107 8.61 1.12 67.46
N LEU A 1108 9.67 1.54 68.14
CA LEU A 1108 10.35 0.73 69.16
C LEU A 1108 9.80 0.95 70.56
N CYS A 1109 9.72 2.20 71.01
CA CYS A 1109 9.36 2.51 72.41
C CYS A 1109 7.93 3.05 72.58
N GLN A 1110 7.16 3.18 71.49
CA GLN A 1110 5.79 3.69 71.45
C GLN A 1110 5.61 5.11 72.04
N SER A 1111 6.70 5.80 72.38
CA SER A 1111 6.67 7.20 72.82
C SER A 1111 6.41 8.12 71.63
N PRO A 1112 5.74 9.27 71.82
CA PRO A 1112 5.63 10.30 70.78
C PRO A 1112 7.02 10.68 70.25
N PHE A 1113 7.19 10.77 68.94
CA PHE A 1113 8.50 10.87 68.30
C PHE A 1113 9.18 12.25 68.47
#